data_AF-A0A2K5E9W0-F1
#
_entry.id   AF-A0A2K5E9W0-F1
#
_cell.length_a   1.000
_cell.length_b   1.000
_cell.length_c   1.000
_cell.angle_alpha   90.00
_cell.angle_beta   90.00
_cell.angle_gamma   90.00
#
_symmetry.space_group_name_H-M   'P 1'
#
loop_
_entity.id
_entity.type
_entity.pdbx_description
1 polymer ?
#
loop_
_entity_poly.entity_id
_entity_poly.type
_entity_poly.pdbx_seq_one_letter_code
_entity_poly.pdbx_strand_id
1 'polypeptide(L)'
;MGNHHKSTEEKLHLAQEQLALAGDKIASLERSLNLYRDKYQSSLSNIELLECQVKMLEGELSEIIGQDSENKGDHSKVWIYTSPCMIQEHRETLKRLSEVWQKVSEQDDLIQELRNKLACSNALVLEREEALIKLLADFASYTATHRYPPSSSEECEDIKKILKHLQEQKDSQCLHVEEYQNLVKDLRMELEAVSEQKKNIMKDMMKLELDLHGLREETSAHIERKDKDLAILQCRLQELQLQFAETQKLALKKDKFLQEKDEMLCELEKKLAQVQNCLLKKEKELEKQQCMTTELEMIVKEAKQDKSKEVQCKALQTEVQKMKNSLEEAKQQQRLAAQQAAQCKEAVALAGSNLEDAQRKLQNSLLLDKQKADTIQKLQRELQKLQKESSMAEKEQTSNRKRVEELSSELSEALRKLENSDKEKRQLQKTVDEQDVKMNDMLDRIKLIQHQLKENSRKLEEENENLRAELQCCSTQLESSLNKYNTSQQVIQDLNKEIALQKESLMSLQAQLDKALQKEQHYLQTTVTKEAYDALSQKSAACQDDLTRALEKLNHVTSETKRLQRSLTQTQEKKAQLEEEIIAYEERMKKLNMELKKLQGFHQESELEVHAFDKKLEEMSCQVLQWQKQHQNDLKMLAAKEEQLREFQEEMAALKENLLADEKEPCCLPQRCVPKDTCRLHRENDQIMTNLEQWAKQQKIINYSIIKTHVHMFIAKLHNSKDLEPTQIGNQAEPAAPTPICPSSPSHSHLHNVMVHLQQENKNLKNEIEEKTKAENTRLCTKALSPSRTESTPRGKVCGTSGGKGLSQDVGQRMDLSKYIRMPHCPGMSAICQK
;
A
#
# COMPACT_ATOMS: atom_id res chain seq x y z
N MET A 1 20.38 -46.49 -40.95
CA MET A 1 19.54 -45.29 -41.16
C MET A 1 18.81 -44.82 -39.90
N GLY A 2 18.35 -45.69 -38.98
CA GLY A 2 17.52 -45.29 -37.83
C GLY A 2 18.01 -44.13 -36.96
N ASN A 3 19.30 -44.05 -36.61
CA ASN A 3 19.81 -43.05 -35.66
C ASN A 3 19.65 -41.59 -36.11
N HIS A 4 19.57 -41.31 -37.42
CA HIS A 4 19.37 -39.93 -37.89
C HIS A 4 17.94 -39.44 -37.62
N HIS A 5 16.94 -40.32 -37.76
CA HIS A 5 15.52 -39.96 -37.56
C HIS A 5 15.25 -39.48 -36.14
N LYS A 6 15.79 -40.21 -35.15
CA LYS A 6 15.63 -39.89 -33.73
C LYS A 6 16.29 -38.55 -33.35
N SER A 7 17.49 -38.28 -33.88
CA SER A 7 18.16 -36.98 -33.68
C SER A 7 17.42 -35.81 -34.35
N THR A 8 16.71 -36.06 -35.47
CA THR A 8 15.83 -35.03 -36.06
C THR A 8 14.54 -34.83 -35.28
N GLU A 9 13.95 -35.87 -34.68
CA GLU A 9 12.78 -35.74 -33.79
C GLU A 9 13.14 -34.99 -32.48
N GLU A 10 14.28 -35.32 -31.86
CA GLU A 10 14.77 -34.63 -30.67
C GLU A 10 15.04 -33.14 -30.93
N LYS A 11 15.58 -32.80 -32.11
CA LYS A 11 15.76 -31.40 -32.55
C LYS A 11 14.44 -30.70 -32.90
N LEU A 12 13.47 -31.41 -33.47
CA LEU A 12 12.13 -30.88 -33.75
C LEU A 12 11.40 -30.54 -32.44
N HIS A 13 11.46 -31.44 -31.45
CA HIS A 13 10.88 -31.23 -30.13
C HIS A 13 11.51 -30.02 -29.42
N LEU A 14 12.84 -29.93 -29.39
CA LEU A 14 13.55 -28.79 -28.81
C LEU A 14 13.19 -27.47 -29.51
N ALA A 15 13.06 -27.48 -30.84
CA ALA A 15 12.62 -26.31 -31.60
C ALA A 15 11.16 -25.92 -31.28
N GLN A 16 10.26 -26.88 -31.09
CA GLN A 16 8.87 -26.62 -30.68
C GLN A 16 8.78 -26.09 -29.23
N GLU A 17 9.60 -26.60 -28.32
CA GLU A 17 9.66 -26.10 -26.93
C GLU A 17 10.22 -24.67 -26.87
N GLN A 18 11.26 -24.36 -27.65
CA GLN A 18 11.75 -22.98 -27.79
C GLN A 18 10.71 -22.06 -28.46
N LEU A 19 9.92 -22.57 -29.42
CA LEU A 19 8.82 -21.80 -30.03
C LEU A 19 7.71 -21.51 -29.01
N ALA A 20 7.38 -22.46 -28.13
CA ALA A 20 6.41 -22.28 -27.06
C ALA A 20 6.90 -21.25 -26.03
N LEU A 21 8.17 -21.36 -25.57
CA LEU A 21 8.79 -20.38 -24.67
C LEU A 21 8.88 -18.97 -25.28
N ALA A 22 9.11 -18.86 -26.59
CA ALA A 22 9.03 -17.60 -27.31
C ALA A 22 7.59 -17.05 -27.33
N GLY A 23 6.59 -17.90 -27.58
CA GLY A 23 5.16 -17.57 -27.53
C GLY A 23 4.72 -17.05 -26.16
N ASP A 24 5.08 -17.75 -25.07
CA ASP A 24 4.81 -17.32 -23.69
C ASP A 24 5.46 -15.97 -23.37
N LYS A 25 6.70 -15.74 -23.84
CA LYS A 25 7.42 -14.49 -23.63
C LYS A 25 6.81 -13.33 -24.44
N ILE A 26 6.36 -13.59 -25.67
CA ILE A 26 5.57 -12.64 -26.47
C ILE A 26 4.27 -12.31 -25.75
N ALA A 27 3.47 -13.31 -25.34
CA ALA A 27 2.23 -13.10 -24.62
C ALA A 27 2.42 -12.40 -23.25
N SER A 28 3.59 -12.54 -22.62
CA SER A 28 3.96 -11.78 -21.42
C SER A 28 4.22 -10.30 -21.73
N LEU A 29 4.91 -10.01 -22.83
CA LEU A 29 5.19 -8.63 -23.29
C LEU A 29 3.94 -7.95 -23.84
N GLU A 30 3.03 -8.67 -24.48
CA GLU A 30 1.72 -8.16 -24.91
C GLU A 30 0.87 -7.75 -23.70
N ARG A 31 0.86 -8.55 -22.63
CA ARG A 31 0.15 -8.20 -21.37
C ARG A 31 0.72 -6.94 -20.72
N SER A 32 2.04 -6.78 -20.65
CA SER A 32 2.64 -5.57 -20.06
C SER A 32 2.45 -4.34 -20.96
N LEU A 33 2.56 -4.48 -22.28
CA LEU A 33 2.34 -3.40 -23.23
C LEU A 33 0.86 -2.94 -23.24
N ASN A 34 -0.10 -3.87 -23.13
CA ASN A 34 -1.50 -3.51 -22.96
C ASN A 34 -1.74 -2.78 -21.63
N LEU A 35 -1.17 -3.24 -20.51
CA LEU A 35 -1.25 -2.54 -19.22
C LEU A 35 -0.68 -1.11 -19.28
N TYR A 36 0.39 -0.88 -20.05
CA TYR A 36 0.91 0.47 -20.30
C TYR A 36 -0.04 1.30 -21.18
N ARG A 37 -0.65 0.68 -22.20
CA ARG A 37 -1.64 1.33 -23.08
C ARG A 37 -2.87 1.77 -22.30
N ASP A 38 -3.41 0.90 -21.44
CA ASP A 38 -4.59 1.18 -20.60
C ASP A 38 -4.31 2.33 -19.62
N LYS A 39 -3.13 2.36 -19.02
CA LYS A 39 -2.67 3.48 -18.18
C LYS A 39 -2.53 4.79 -18.97
N TYR A 40 -1.99 4.73 -20.18
CA TYR A 40 -1.83 5.91 -21.05
C TYR A 40 -3.20 6.44 -21.50
N GLN A 41 -4.13 5.56 -21.89
CA GLN A 41 -5.50 5.92 -22.25
C GLN A 41 -6.25 6.55 -21.07
N SER A 42 -6.12 5.98 -19.86
CA SER A 42 -6.69 6.56 -18.65
C SER A 42 -6.06 7.92 -18.28
N SER A 43 -4.80 8.15 -18.64
CA SER A 43 -4.16 9.46 -18.48
C SER A 43 -4.68 10.48 -19.50
N LEU A 44 -4.88 10.06 -20.76
CA LEU A 44 -5.47 10.91 -21.81
C LEU A 44 -6.87 11.37 -21.43
N SER A 45 -7.78 10.46 -21.04
CA SER A 45 -9.14 10.89 -20.67
C SER A 45 -9.23 11.67 -19.35
N ASN A 46 -8.24 11.56 -18.47
CA ASN A 46 -8.10 12.51 -17.36
C ASN A 46 -7.66 13.90 -17.83
N ILE A 47 -6.79 14.00 -18.84
CA ILE A 47 -6.40 15.28 -19.46
C ILE A 47 -7.59 15.89 -20.23
N GLU A 48 -8.33 15.09 -21.02
CA GLU A 48 -9.55 15.53 -21.72
C GLU A 48 -10.60 16.08 -20.74
N LEU A 49 -10.78 15.42 -19.59
CA LEU A 49 -11.69 15.87 -18.53
C LEU A 49 -11.22 17.18 -17.89
N LEU A 50 -9.92 17.33 -17.63
CA LEU A 50 -9.33 18.57 -17.11
C LEU A 50 -9.42 19.72 -18.13
N GLU A 51 -9.20 19.46 -19.42
CA GLU A 51 -9.44 20.44 -20.49
C GLU A 51 -10.91 20.86 -20.57
N CYS A 52 -11.86 19.94 -20.39
CA CYS A 52 -13.27 20.27 -20.32
C CYS A 52 -13.60 21.12 -19.09
N GLN A 53 -13.00 20.83 -17.92
CA GLN A 53 -13.15 21.67 -16.73
C GLN A 53 -12.54 23.06 -16.92
N VAL A 54 -11.36 23.18 -17.55
CA VAL A 54 -10.76 24.48 -17.89
C VAL A 54 -11.67 25.25 -18.84
N LYS A 55 -12.18 24.64 -19.91
CA LYS A 55 -13.10 25.29 -20.86
C LYS A 55 -14.43 25.70 -20.22
N MET A 56 -14.93 24.95 -19.24
CA MET A 56 -16.10 25.37 -18.44
C MET A 56 -15.77 26.60 -17.59
N LEU A 57 -14.64 26.60 -16.86
CA LEU A 57 -14.21 27.73 -16.02
C LEU A 57 -13.85 28.98 -16.84
N GLU A 58 -13.29 28.81 -18.04
CA GLU A 58 -13.08 29.88 -19.02
C GLU A 58 -14.41 30.43 -19.56
N GLY A 59 -15.41 29.55 -19.74
CA GLY A 59 -16.79 29.92 -20.08
C GLY A 59 -17.48 30.70 -18.98
N GLU A 60 -17.42 30.23 -17.73
CA GLU A 60 -17.95 30.90 -16.54
C GLU A 60 -17.27 32.25 -16.31
N LEU A 61 -15.93 32.34 -16.46
CA LEU A 61 -15.20 33.61 -16.45
C LEU A 61 -15.65 34.55 -17.57
N SER A 62 -15.87 34.03 -18.78
CA SER A 62 -16.35 34.81 -19.93
C SER A 62 -17.79 35.28 -19.74
N GLU A 63 -18.63 34.50 -19.06
CA GLU A 63 -19.99 34.89 -18.71
C GLU A 63 -19.99 35.98 -17.62
N ILE A 64 -19.17 35.85 -16.58
CA ILE A 64 -19.00 36.88 -15.55
C ILE A 64 -18.50 38.20 -16.16
N ILE A 65 -17.47 38.14 -17.02
CA ILE A 65 -16.93 39.30 -17.74
C ILE A 65 -17.96 39.87 -18.74
N GLY A 66 -18.82 39.02 -19.30
CA GLY A 66 -19.92 39.41 -20.19
C GLY A 66 -21.06 40.14 -19.46
N GLN A 67 -21.49 39.61 -18.30
CA GLN A 67 -22.58 40.18 -17.49
C GLN A 67 -22.23 41.60 -16.97
N ASP A 68 -20.96 41.86 -16.64
CA ASP A 68 -20.44 43.20 -16.29
C ASP A 68 -20.56 44.24 -17.43
N SER A 69 -20.75 43.80 -18.69
CA SER A 69 -20.73 44.69 -19.86
C SER A 69 -22.09 45.29 -20.25
N GLU A 70 -23.21 44.63 -19.92
CA GLU A 70 -24.52 44.95 -20.52
C GLU A 70 -25.55 45.59 -19.57
N ASN A 71 -25.41 45.44 -18.24
CA ASN A 71 -26.39 45.98 -17.30
C ASN A 71 -26.14 47.46 -16.91
N LYS A 72 -26.38 48.37 -17.85
CA LYS A 72 -26.30 49.83 -17.63
C LYS A 72 -27.54 50.38 -16.94
N GLY A 73 -27.46 50.58 -15.63
CA GLY A 73 -28.34 51.50 -14.91
C GLY A 73 -28.40 51.23 -13.42
N ASP A 74 -28.01 52.23 -12.62
CA ASP A 74 -28.39 52.45 -11.22
C ASP A 74 -28.55 51.19 -10.32
N HIS A 75 -27.67 50.97 -9.34
CA HIS A 75 -27.56 51.92 -8.21
C HIS A 75 -26.26 51.81 -7.38
N SER A 76 -25.91 52.95 -6.78
CA SER A 76 -25.36 53.06 -5.42
C SER A 76 -24.09 52.26 -5.08
N LYS A 77 -22.97 52.67 -5.70
CA LYS A 77 -21.80 53.17 -4.94
C LYS A 77 -21.42 52.32 -3.71
N VAL A 78 -20.90 51.12 -3.97
CA VAL A 78 -20.67 50.06 -2.96
C VAL A 78 -19.27 49.42 -3.19
N TRP A 79 -18.28 49.70 -2.32
CA TRP A 79 -16.93 49.08 -2.38
C TRP A 79 -17.00 47.56 -2.19
N ILE A 80 -16.50 46.76 -3.13
CA ILE A 80 -16.39 45.31 -2.92
C ILE A 80 -15.34 45.03 -1.83
N TYR A 81 -15.81 44.62 -0.65
CA TYR A 81 -15.00 43.85 0.30
C TYR A 81 -14.87 42.45 -0.27
N THR A 82 -13.84 42.21 -1.08
CA THR A 82 -13.59 40.89 -1.66
C THR A 82 -13.42 39.89 -0.53
N SER A 83 -14.32 38.91 -0.43
CA SER A 83 -14.35 37.97 0.69
C SER A 83 -12.99 37.28 0.81
N PRO A 84 -12.42 37.16 2.04
CA PRO A 84 -11.16 36.44 2.25
C PRO A 84 -11.16 35.00 1.70
N CYS A 85 -12.35 34.39 1.57
CA CYS A 85 -12.54 33.10 0.91
C CYS A 85 -12.07 33.14 -0.56
N MET A 86 -12.59 34.08 -1.37
CA MET A 86 -12.23 34.22 -2.78
C MET A 86 -10.74 34.54 -2.98
N ILE A 87 -10.14 35.31 -2.07
CA ILE A 87 -8.71 35.64 -2.12
C ILE A 87 -7.85 34.40 -1.79
N GLN A 88 -8.25 33.61 -0.79
CA GLN A 88 -7.59 32.35 -0.45
C GLN A 88 -7.76 31.31 -1.56
N GLU A 89 -8.96 31.20 -2.15
CA GLU A 89 -9.25 30.33 -3.27
C GLU A 89 -8.42 30.70 -4.51
N HIS A 90 -8.41 31.96 -4.95
CA HIS A 90 -7.53 32.39 -6.05
C HIS A 90 -6.05 32.14 -5.75
N ARG A 91 -5.60 32.31 -4.50
CA ARG A 91 -4.23 32.01 -4.09
C ARG A 91 -3.91 30.52 -4.13
N GLU A 92 -4.86 29.66 -3.76
CA GLU A 92 -4.73 28.22 -3.91
C GLU A 92 -4.80 27.76 -5.37
N THR A 93 -5.68 28.33 -6.18
CA THR A 93 -5.76 28.04 -7.62
C THR A 93 -4.47 28.44 -8.31
N LEU A 94 -3.89 29.61 -8.00
CA LEU A 94 -2.55 30.00 -8.48
C LEU A 94 -1.44 29.05 -8.00
N LYS A 95 -1.50 28.58 -6.75
CA LYS A 95 -0.53 27.59 -6.23
C LYS A 95 -0.66 26.24 -6.95
N ARG A 96 -1.88 25.73 -7.12
CA ARG A 96 -2.17 24.50 -7.89
C ARG A 96 -1.74 24.64 -9.35
N LEU A 97 -1.98 25.80 -9.97
CA LEU A 97 -1.53 26.09 -11.33
C LEU A 97 0.00 26.10 -11.43
N SER A 98 0.70 26.69 -10.45
CA SER A 98 2.16 26.66 -10.37
C SER A 98 2.71 25.23 -10.18
N GLU A 99 2.04 24.40 -9.38
CA GLU A 99 2.38 22.98 -9.20
C GLU A 99 2.12 22.15 -10.47
N VAL A 100 1.13 22.51 -11.28
CA VAL A 100 0.88 21.91 -12.61
C VAL A 100 1.95 22.36 -13.61
N TRP A 101 2.25 23.66 -13.71
CA TRP A 101 3.30 24.18 -14.59
C TRP A 101 4.68 23.59 -14.27
N GLN A 102 5.01 23.40 -12.99
CA GLN A 102 6.23 22.70 -12.60
C GLN A 102 6.24 21.25 -13.11
N LYS A 103 5.15 20.49 -12.93
CA LYS A 103 5.03 19.12 -13.43
C LYS A 103 5.05 19.01 -14.96
N VAL A 104 4.55 20.01 -15.67
CA VAL A 104 4.67 20.10 -17.13
C VAL A 104 6.14 20.29 -17.53
N SER A 105 6.89 21.17 -16.86
CA SER A 105 8.33 21.32 -17.08
C SER A 105 9.10 20.02 -16.79
N GLU A 106 8.80 19.34 -15.67
CA GLU A 106 9.40 18.05 -15.31
C GLU A 106 9.07 16.94 -16.35
N GLN A 107 7.92 17.02 -17.02
CA GLN A 107 7.56 16.11 -18.12
C GLN A 107 8.24 16.48 -19.45
N ASP A 108 8.38 17.76 -19.78
CA ASP A 108 9.11 18.21 -20.97
C ASP A 108 10.61 17.86 -20.88
N ASP A 109 11.23 18.02 -19.71
CA ASP A 109 12.60 17.58 -19.45
C ASP A 109 12.75 16.05 -19.65
N LEU A 110 11.80 15.26 -19.13
CA LEU A 110 11.78 13.80 -19.34
C LEU A 110 11.56 13.42 -20.81
N ILE A 111 10.66 14.11 -21.53
CA ILE A 111 10.44 13.91 -22.97
C ILE A 111 11.72 14.22 -23.75
N GLN A 112 12.44 15.27 -23.37
CA GLN A 112 13.70 15.63 -24.02
C GLN A 112 14.83 14.65 -23.70
N GLU A 113 14.89 14.13 -22.47
CA GLU A 113 15.82 13.05 -22.10
C GLU A 113 15.53 11.75 -22.89
N LEU A 114 14.25 11.40 -23.06
CA LEU A 114 13.82 10.25 -23.88
C LEU A 114 14.14 10.43 -25.36
N ARG A 115 13.96 11.64 -25.92
CA ARG A 115 14.39 11.99 -27.30
C ARG A 115 15.91 11.83 -27.46
N ASN A 116 16.70 12.31 -26.50
CA ASN A 116 18.15 12.18 -26.51
C ASN A 116 18.58 10.70 -26.43
N LYS A 117 17.95 9.90 -25.55
CA LYS A 117 18.18 8.44 -25.46
C LYS A 117 17.83 7.71 -26.76
N LEU A 118 16.73 8.08 -27.42
CA LEU A 118 16.33 7.53 -28.72
C LEU A 118 17.34 7.90 -29.83
N ALA A 119 17.81 9.15 -29.86
CA ALA A 119 18.82 9.59 -30.82
C ALA A 119 20.14 8.80 -30.66
N CYS A 120 20.64 8.64 -29.42
CA CYS A 120 21.81 7.82 -29.14
C CYS A 120 21.61 6.35 -29.51
N SER A 121 20.42 5.78 -29.25
CA SER A 121 20.10 4.41 -29.64
C SER A 121 20.10 4.24 -31.16
N ASN A 122 19.55 5.20 -31.91
CA ASN A 122 19.51 5.15 -33.37
C ASN A 122 20.91 5.30 -33.99
N ALA A 123 21.76 6.17 -33.45
CA ALA A 123 23.16 6.27 -33.87
C ALA A 123 23.91 4.94 -33.68
N LEU A 124 23.74 4.29 -32.52
CA LEU A 124 24.38 3.01 -32.20
C LEU A 124 23.78 1.82 -33.00
N VAL A 125 22.57 1.95 -33.55
CA VAL A 125 22.04 1.03 -34.57
C VAL A 125 22.73 1.26 -35.91
N LEU A 126 22.88 2.52 -36.37
CA LEU A 126 23.59 2.84 -37.61
C LEU A 126 25.06 2.39 -37.60
N GLU A 127 25.78 2.56 -36.48
CA GLU A 127 27.14 2.02 -36.31
C GLU A 127 27.19 0.49 -36.48
N ARG A 128 26.16 -0.22 -36.01
CA ARG A 128 26.05 -1.68 -36.17
C ARG A 128 25.67 -2.08 -37.59
N GLU A 129 24.82 -1.31 -38.26
CA GLU A 129 24.49 -1.52 -39.67
C GLU A 129 25.72 -1.29 -40.56
N GLU A 130 26.50 -0.23 -40.33
CA GLU A 130 27.78 0.00 -41.04
C GLU A 130 28.78 -1.13 -40.76
N ALA A 131 28.91 -1.57 -39.51
CA ALA A 131 29.77 -2.71 -39.17
C ALA A 131 29.32 -4.02 -39.85
N LEU A 132 28.01 -4.27 -39.99
CA LEU A 132 27.46 -5.42 -40.70
C LEU A 132 27.66 -5.31 -42.22
N ILE A 133 27.48 -4.13 -42.81
CA ILE A 133 27.76 -3.86 -44.23
C ILE A 133 29.24 -4.09 -44.54
N LYS A 134 30.13 -3.61 -43.66
CA LYS A 134 31.57 -3.86 -43.75
C LYS A 134 31.89 -5.35 -43.64
N LEU A 135 31.33 -6.06 -42.65
CA LEU A 135 31.53 -7.50 -42.50
C LEU A 135 31.04 -8.28 -43.73
N LEU A 136 29.91 -7.88 -44.33
CA LEU A 136 29.40 -8.45 -45.57
C LEU A 136 30.32 -8.17 -46.78
N ALA A 137 30.90 -6.98 -46.86
CA ALA A 137 31.90 -6.65 -47.87
C ALA A 137 33.21 -7.45 -47.68
N ASP A 138 33.65 -7.63 -46.44
CA ASP A 138 34.81 -8.47 -46.09
C ASP A 138 34.52 -9.96 -46.42
N PHE A 139 33.32 -10.47 -46.15
CA PHE A 139 32.89 -11.82 -46.57
C PHE A 139 32.79 -11.98 -48.10
N ALA A 140 32.31 -10.96 -48.82
CA ALA A 140 32.28 -10.95 -50.27
C ALA A 140 33.69 -10.92 -50.87
N SER A 141 34.61 -10.14 -50.29
CA SER A 141 36.02 -10.10 -50.64
C SER A 141 36.71 -11.44 -50.38
N TYR A 142 36.48 -12.03 -49.20
CA TYR A 142 36.99 -13.35 -48.82
C TYR A 142 36.50 -14.46 -49.76
N THR A 143 35.20 -14.51 -50.07
CA THR A 143 34.64 -15.53 -50.98
C THR A 143 35.03 -15.32 -52.45
N ALA A 144 35.34 -14.08 -52.86
CA ALA A 144 35.91 -13.79 -54.18
C ALA A 144 37.38 -14.22 -54.29
N THR A 145 38.17 -14.08 -53.22
CA THR A 145 39.60 -14.38 -53.20
C THR A 145 39.92 -15.85 -52.88
N HIS A 146 39.21 -16.47 -51.93
CA HIS A 146 39.40 -17.87 -51.51
C HIS A 146 38.51 -18.86 -52.28
N ARG A 147 38.37 -18.68 -53.60
CA ARG A 147 37.53 -19.52 -54.47
C ARG A 147 38.11 -20.91 -54.79
N TYR A 148 39.26 -21.26 -54.21
CA TYR A 148 39.89 -22.58 -54.28
C TYR A 148 40.09 -23.15 -52.86
N PRO A 149 39.76 -24.42 -52.62
CA PRO A 149 39.92 -25.03 -51.29
C PRO A 149 41.41 -25.22 -50.96
N PRO A 150 41.91 -24.70 -49.82
CA PRO A 150 43.27 -24.97 -49.37
C PRO A 150 43.46 -26.46 -49.13
N SER A 151 44.28 -27.11 -49.96
CA SER A 151 44.57 -28.56 -49.85
C SER A 151 45.67 -28.80 -48.81
N SER A 152 45.42 -28.31 -47.59
CA SER A 152 46.30 -28.31 -46.43
C SER A 152 45.67 -29.16 -45.34
N SER A 153 46.25 -30.33 -45.07
CA SER A 153 45.65 -31.32 -44.16
C SER A 153 45.76 -30.91 -42.68
N GLU A 154 46.63 -29.96 -42.36
CA GLU A 154 47.02 -29.61 -40.98
C GLU A 154 46.08 -28.53 -40.41
N GLU A 155 45.85 -27.46 -41.18
CA GLU A 155 44.86 -26.41 -40.87
C GLU A 155 43.44 -26.99 -40.75
N CYS A 156 43.11 -28.01 -41.55
CA CYS A 156 41.81 -28.70 -41.49
C CYS A 156 41.60 -29.42 -40.13
N GLU A 157 42.63 -30.08 -39.60
CA GLU A 157 42.53 -30.75 -38.28
C GLU A 157 42.55 -29.75 -37.12
N ASP A 158 43.25 -28.62 -37.22
CA ASP A 158 43.20 -27.57 -36.18
C ASP A 158 41.86 -26.82 -36.16
N ILE A 159 41.29 -26.48 -37.33
CA ILE A 159 39.92 -25.95 -37.43
C ILE A 159 38.92 -26.95 -36.82
N LYS A 160 39.09 -28.26 -37.08
CA LYS A 160 38.26 -29.33 -36.53
C LYS A 160 38.40 -29.49 -35.00
N LYS A 161 39.59 -29.27 -34.43
CA LYS A 161 39.79 -29.17 -32.96
C LYS A 161 39.08 -27.95 -32.38
N ILE A 162 39.20 -26.78 -33.01
CA ILE A 162 38.55 -25.54 -32.58
C ILE A 162 37.02 -25.69 -32.63
N LEU A 163 36.48 -26.23 -33.73
CA LEU A 163 35.04 -26.51 -33.86
C LEU A 163 34.54 -27.51 -32.80
N LYS A 164 35.32 -28.55 -32.48
CA LYS A 164 34.99 -29.49 -31.40
C LYS A 164 34.97 -28.79 -30.03
N HIS A 165 35.94 -27.94 -29.73
CA HIS A 165 35.98 -27.20 -28.48
C HIS A 165 34.82 -26.18 -28.36
N LEU A 166 34.50 -25.46 -29.44
CA LEU A 166 33.36 -24.55 -29.50
C LEU A 166 32.02 -25.30 -29.37
N GLN A 167 31.90 -26.50 -29.94
CA GLN A 167 30.74 -27.37 -29.75
C GLN A 167 30.60 -27.80 -28.29
N GLU A 168 31.68 -28.26 -27.65
CA GLU A 168 31.71 -28.65 -26.24
C GLU A 168 31.37 -27.47 -25.31
N GLN A 169 31.91 -26.27 -25.60
CA GLN A 169 31.58 -25.03 -24.89
C GLN A 169 30.09 -24.67 -25.05
N LYS A 170 29.56 -24.75 -26.28
CA LYS A 170 28.17 -24.45 -26.61
C LYS A 170 27.19 -25.45 -25.98
N ASP A 171 27.56 -26.73 -25.88
CA ASP A 171 26.74 -27.76 -25.23
C ASP A 171 26.79 -27.62 -23.70
N SER A 172 27.95 -27.28 -23.12
CA SER A 172 28.07 -26.91 -21.70
C SER A 172 27.21 -25.69 -21.35
N GLN A 173 27.19 -24.66 -22.22
CA GLN A 173 26.33 -23.49 -22.05
C GLN A 173 24.84 -23.83 -22.19
N CYS A 174 24.45 -24.83 -22.98
CA CYS A 174 23.06 -25.31 -23.01
C CYS A 174 22.64 -25.91 -21.67
N LEU A 175 23.50 -26.74 -21.05
CA LEU A 175 23.24 -27.30 -19.72
C LEU A 175 23.07 -26.20 -18.66
N HIS A 176 23.90 -25.15 -18.68
CA HIS A 176 23.76 -24.01 -17.75
C HIS A 176 22.43 -23.26 -17.98
N VAL A 177 21.98 -23.12 -19.23
CA VAL A 177 20.67 -22.53 -19.55
C VAL A 177 19.52 -23.41 -19.06
N GLU A 178 19.62 -24.73 -19.17
CA GLU A 178 18.64 -25.67 -18.63
C GLU A 178 18.58 -25.62 -17.09
N GLU A 179 19.74 -25.55 -16.41
CA GLU A 179 19.84 -25.36 -14.96
C GLU A 179 19.17 -24.04 -14.51
N TYR A 180 19.49 -22.92 -15.15
CA TYR A 180 18.82 -21.64 -14.87
C TYR A 180 17.32 -21.66 -15.20
N GLN A 181 16.90 -22.35 -16.27
CA GLN A 181 15.49 -22.49 -16.62
C GLN A 181 14.74 -23.32 -15.57
N ASN A 182 15.36 -24.35 -15.00
CA ASN A 182 14.78 -25.15 -13.92
C ASN A 182 14.71 -24.35 -12.60
N LEU A 183 15.78 -23.64 -12.21
CA LEU A 183 15.74 -22.71 -11.06
C LEU A 183 14.63 -21.66 -11.22
N VAL A 184 14.38 -21.15 -12.43
CA VAL A 184 13.27 -20.23 -12.72
C VAL A 184 11.89 -20.89 -12.67
N LYS A 185 11.77 -22.21 -12.91
CA LYS A 185 10.52 -22.96 -12.66
C LYS A 185 10.30 -23.12 -11.15
N ASP A 186 11.34 -23.49 -10.40
CA ASP A 186 11.27 -23.71 -8.95
C ASP A 186 10.88 -22.42 -8.21
N LEU A 187 11.56 -21.30 -8.50
CA LEU A 187 11.24 -19.98 -7.94
C LEU A 187 9.82 -19.49 -8.31
N ARG A 188 9.24 -19.95 -9.43
CA ARG A 188 7.83 -19.66 -9.77
C ARG A 188 6.87 -20.48 -8.93
N MET A 189 7.16 -21.76 -8.70
CA MET A 189 6.36 -22.63 -7.84
C MET A 189 6.40 -22.15 -6.37
N GLU A 190 7.57 -21.71 -5.89
CA GLU A 190 7.70 -21.08 -4.57
C GLU A 190 6.90 -19.77 -4.48
N LEU A 191 6.98 -18.90 -5.49
CA LEU A 191 6.20 -17.66 -5.53
C LEU A 191 4.68 -17.92 -5.53
N GLU A 192 4.21 -18.93 -6.25
CA GLU A 192 2.79 -19.32 -6.27
C GLU A 192 2.35 -19.93 -4.92
N ALA A 193 3.19 -20.76 -4.30
CA ALA A 193 2.94 -21.29 -2.95
C ALA A 193 2.88 -20.19 -1.88
N VAL A 194 3.80 -19.21 -1.93
CA VAL A 194 3.81 -18.04 -1.03
C VAL A 194 2.60 -17.14 -1.29
N SER A 195 2.16 -16.98 -2.54
CA SER A 195 0.94 -16.24 -2.90
C SER A 195 -0.32 -16.89 -2.30
N GLU A 196 -0.47 -18.22 -2.44
CA GLU A 196 -1.58 -18.95 -1.85
C GLU A 196 -1.51 -18.98 -0.30
N GLN A 197 -0.31 -19.08 0.29
CA GLN A 197 -0.12 -18.94 1.73
C GLN A 197 -0.57 -17.55 2.22
N LYS A 198 -0.18 -16.47 1.53
CA LYS A 198 -0.62 -15.09 1.83
C LYS A 198 -2.14 -14.95 1.75
N LYS A 199 -2.78 -15.55 0.74
CA LYS A 199 -4.24 -15.59 0.58
C LYS A 199 -4.95 -16.32 1.73
N ASN A 200 -4.40 -17.43 2.22
CA ASN A 200 -4.95 -18.13 3.39
C ASN A 200 -4.73 -17.35 4.69
N ILE A 201 -3.55 -16.76 4.91
CA ILE A 201 -3.28 -15.88 6.06
C ILE A 201 -4.26 -14.69 6.08
N MET A 202 -4.52 -14.07 4.94
CA MET A 202 -5.46 -12.94 4.83
C MET A 202 -6.90 -13.34 5.17
N LYS A 203 -7.33 -14.55 4.77
CA LYS A 203 -8.64 -15.11 5.13
C LYS A 203 -8.76 -15.38 6.63
N ASP A 204 -7.73 -15.96 7.24
CA ASP A 204 -7.70 -16.22 8.68
C ASP A 204 -7.61 -14.93 9.51
N MET A 205 -6.90 -13.91 9.00
CA MET A 205 -6.85 -12.57 9.60
C MET A 205 -8.24 -11.91 9.58
N MET A 206 -8.93 -11.89 8.43
CA MET A 206 -10.29 -11.36 8.32
C MET A 206 -11.29 -12.10 9.23
N LYS A 207 -11.09 -13.41 9.44
CA LYS A 207 -11.88 -14.16 10.42
C LYS A 207 -11.55 -13.73 11.86
N LEU A 208 -10.27 -13.59 12.21
CA LEU A 208 -9.86 -13.13 13.54
C LEU A 208 -10.35 -11.71 13.84
N GLU A 209 -10.43 -10.83 12.85
CA GLU A 209 -11.04 -9.51 12.98
C GLU A 209 -12.53 -9.61 13.33
N LEU A 210 -13.30 -10.45 12.64
CA LEU A 210 -14.72 -10.72 12.94
C LEU A 210 -14.90 -11.35 14.34
N ASP A 211 -14.12 -12.37 14.68
CA ASP A 211 -14.13 -13.02 16.01
C ASP A 211 -13.82 -11.98 17.13
N LEU A 212 -12.86 -11.06 16.89
CA LEU A 212 -12.54 -9.97 17.81
C LEU A 212 -13.63 -8.89 17.90
N HIS A 213 -14.40 -8.65 16.83
CA HIS A 213 -15.56 -7.76 16.89
C HIS A 213 -16.69 -8.37 17.73
N GLY A 214 -17.04 -9.65 17.52
CA GLY A 214 -18.03 -10.34 18.34
C GLY A 214 -17.66 -10.37 19.83
N LEU A 215 -16.40 -10.65 20.17
CA LEU A 215 -15.92 -10.61 21.56
C LEU A 215 -15.99 -9.20 22.20
N ARG A 216 -15.78 -8.13 21.41
CA ARG A 216 -15.95 -6.75 21.89
C ARG A 216 -17.41 -6.42 22.17
N GLU A 217 -18.32 -6.84 21.30
CA GLU A 217 -19.76 -6.64 21.45
C GLU A 217 -20.32 -7.42 22.64
N GLU A 218 -19.96 -8.70 22.81
CA GLU A 218 -20.37 -9.49 23.97
C GLU A 218 -19.81 -8.91 25.29
N THR A 219 -18.55 -8.46 25.30
CA THR A 219 -17.95 -7.79 26.46
C THR A 219 -18.71 -6.52 26.82
N SER A 220 -19.09 -5.72 25.83
CA SER A 220 -19.91 -4.51 26.04
C SER A 220 -21.29 -4.85 26.61
N ALA A 221 -21.99 -5.83 26.02
CA ALA A 221 -23.30 -6.30 26.49
C ALA A 221 -23.24 -6.98 27.87
N HIS A 222 -22.09 -7.50 28.29
CA HIS A 222 -21.87 -8.01 29.65
C HIS A 222 -21.60 -6.90 30.66
N ILE A 223 -20.86 -5.84 30.28
CA ILE A 223 -20.70 -4.63 31.11
C ILE A 223 -22.05 -3.95 31.32
N GLU A 224 -22.81 -3.70 30.24
CA GLU A 224 -24.12 -3.05 30.31
C GLU A 224 -25.13 -3.82 31.20
N ARG A 225 -25.06 -5.17 31.19
CA ARG A 225 -25.83 -6.01 32.13
C ARG A 225 -25.38 -5.79 33.59
N LYS A 226 -24.07 -5.78 33.85
CA LYS A 226 -23.54 -5.53 35.20
C LYS A 226 -23.86 -4.13 35.72
N ASP A 227 -23.85 -3.12 34.86
CA ASP A 227 -24.22 -1.75 35.27
C ASP A 227 -25.71 -1.66 35.63
N LYS A 228 -26.59 -2.38 34.93
CA LYS A 228 -28.02 -2.53 35.29
C LYS A 228 -28.18 -3.26 36.61
N ASP A 229 -27.48 -4.37 36.83
CA ASP A 229 -27.51 -5.12 38.09
C ASP A 229 -26.98 -4.28 39.27
N LEU A 230 -25.91 -3.52 39.07
CA LEU A 230 -25.35 -2.59 40.05
C LEU A 230 -26.32 -1.46 40.39
N ALA A 231 -27.02 -0.89 39.40
CA ALA A 231 -28.04 0.11 39.63
C ALA A 231 -29.22 -0.44 40.46
N ILE A 232 -29.68 -1.66 40.16
CA ILE A 232 -30.74 -2.35 40.93
C ILE A 232 -30.30 -2.57 42.38
N LEU A 233 -29.07 -3.06 42.59
CA LEU A 233 -28.49 -3.25 43.93
C LEU A 233 -28.31 -1.93 44.68
N GLN A 234 -27.93 -0.84 44.00
CA GLN A 234 -27.78 0.49 44.60
C GLN A 234 -29.13 1.08 45.00
N CYS A 235 -30.17 0.95 44.18
CA CYS A 235 -31.54 1.31 44.57
C CYS A 235 -32.00 0.50 45.78
N ARG A 236 -31.77 -0.82 45.80
CA ARG A 236 -32.14 -1.67 46.94
C ARG A 236 -31.38 -1.34 48.22
N LEU A 237 -30.12 -0.91 48.12
CA LEU A 237 -29.35 -0.39 49.25
C LEU A 237 -29.98 0.89 49.82
N GLN A 238 -30.40 1.82 48.96
CA GLN A 238 -31.07 3.07 49.37
C GLN A 238 -32.43 2.80 50.04
N GLU A 239 -33.23 1.86 49.52
CA GLU A 239 -34.47 1.41 50.17
C GLU A 239 -34.23 0.87 51.59
N LEU A 240 -33.22 0.02 51.76
CA LEU A 240 -32.87 -0.55 53.06
C LEU A 240 -32.31 0.51 54.04
N GLN A 241 -31.53 1.48 53.55
CA GLN A 241 -31.07 2.62 54.34
C GLN A 241 -32.23 3.50 54.80
N LEU A 242 -33.23 3.75 53.94
CA LEU A 242 -34.44 4.49 54.29
C LEU A 242 -35.26 3.73 55.36
N GLN A 243 -35.51 2.44 55.17
CA GLN A 243 -36.22 1.60 56.14
C GLN A 243 -35.49 1.54 57.50
N PHE A 244 -34.16 1.51 57.50
CA PHE A 244 -33.37 1.58 58.72
C PHE A 244 -33.52 2.93 59.43
N ALA A 245 -33.45 4.06 58.70
CA ALA A 245 -33.64 5.40 59.26
C ALA A 245 -35.08 5.61 59.80
N GLU A 246 -36.10 5.07 59.13
CA GLU A 246 -37.47 5.07 59.63
C GLU A 246 -37.63 4.21 60.90
N THR A 247 -37.00 3.04 60.93
CA THR A 247 -36.97 2.17 62.12
C THR A 247 -36.28 2.84 63.30
N GLN A 248 -35.15 3.51 63.07
CA GLN A 248 -34.44 4.30 64.09
C GLN A 248 -35.30 5.47 64.60
N LYS A 249 -36.02 6.17 63.71
CA LYS A 249 -36.97 7.23 64.06
C LYS A 249 -38.19 6.71 64.83
N LEU A 250 -38.59 5.46 64.63
CA LEU A 250 -39.62 4.78 65.42
C LEU A 250 -39.09 4.32 66.79
N ALA A 251 -37.83 3.88 66.88
CA ALA A 251 -37.17 3.58 68.16
C ALA A 251 -37.09 4.83 69.04
N LEU A 252 -36.52 5.93 68.54
CA LEU A 252 -36.41 7.20 69.27
C LEU A 252 -37.77 7.75 69.76
N LYS A 253 -38.87 7.47 69.03
CA LYS A 253 -40.24 7.79 69.49
C LYS A 253 -40.69 6.90 70.66
N LYS A 254 -40.36 5.61 70.65
CA LYS A 254 -40.63 4.70 71.77
C LYS A 254 -39.78 5.07 72.99
N ASP A 255 -38.50 5.36 72.78
CA ASP A 255 -37.58 5.74 73.85
C ASP A 255 -38.03 7.05 74.53
N LYS A 256 -38.46 8.05 73.75
CA LYS A 256 -39.07 9.28 74.29
C LYS A 256 -40.39 9.02 75.04
N PHE A 257 -41.23 8.11 74.55
CA PHE A 257 -42.47 7.74 75.25
C PHE A 257 -42.19 6.95 76.54
N LEU A 258 -41.13 6.12 76.58
CA LEU A 258 -40.65 5.47 77.79
C LEU A 258 -40.11 6.51 78.78
N GLN A 259 -39.29 7.46 78.32
CA GLN A 259 -38.87 8.59 79.15
C GLN A 259 -40.06 9.39 79.71
N GLU A 260 -41.08 9.70 78.89
CA GLU A 260 -42.30 10.37 79.36
C GLU A 260 -43.09 9.51 80.38
N LYS A 261 -43.01 8.18 80.29
CA LYS A 261 -43.60 7.25 81.27
C LYS A 261 -42.78 7.16 82.56
N ASP A 262 -41.46 7.16 82.46
CA ASP A 262 -40.54 7.13 83.60
C ASP A 262 -40.52 8.49 84.33
N GLU A 263 -40.65 9.60 83.61
CA GLU A 263 -40.87 10.93 84.19
C GLU A 263 -42.23 11.01 84.89
N MET A 264 -43.30 10.49 84.27
CA MET A 264 -44.61 10.35 84.92
C MET A 264 -44.60 9.41 86.12
N LEU A 265 -43.81 8.34 86.09
CA LEU A 265 -43.64 7.39 87.19
C LEU A 265 -42.85 8.05 88.32
N CYS A 266 -41.71 8.67 88.04
CA CYS A 266 -40.94 9.47 88.99
C CYS A 266 -41.76 10.64 89.55
N GLU A 267 -42.71 11.20 88.79
CA GLU A 267 -43.62 12.25 89.25
C GLU A 267 -44.77 11.69 90.09
N LEU A 268 -45.23 10.47 89.83
CA LEU A 268 -46.13 9.72 90.70
C LEU A 268 -45.43 9.23 91.97
N GLU A 269 -44.15 8.86 91.90
CA GLU A 269 -43.29 8.54 93.04
C GLU A 269 -42.96 9.79 93.85
N LYS A 270 -42.67 10.93 93.21
CA LYS A 270 -42.58 12.23 93.90
C LYS A 270 -43.91 12.59 94.54
N LYS A 271 -45.04 12.37 93.89
CA LYS A 271 -46.38 12.61 94.48
C LYS A 271 -46.72 11.60 95.58
N LEU A 272 -46.27 10.35 95.49
CA LEU A 272 -46.41 9.36 96.55
C LEU A 272 -45.49 9.68 97.72
N ALA A 273 -44.25 10.07 97.47
CA ALA A 273 -43.28 10.55 98.45
C ALA A 273 -43.66 11.93 98.99
N GLN A 274 -44.41 12.76 98.26
CA GLN A 274 -44.97 14.03 98.71
C GLN A 274 -46.25 13.81 99.50
N VAL A 275 -47.09 12.84 99.16
CA VAL A 275 -48.23 12.40 99.99
C VAL A 275 -47.70 11.70 101.23
N GLN A 276 -46.67 10.87 101.15
CA GLN A 276 -45.96 10.35 102.31
C GLN A 276 -45.34 11.49 103.10
N ASN A 277 -44.59 12.43 102.52
CA ASN A 277 -44.04 13.60 103.23
C ASN A 277 -45.09 14.68 103.57
N CYS A 278 -46.35 14.57 103.16
CA CYS A 278 -47.46 15.47 103.53
C CYS A 278 -48.50 14.75 104.40
N LEU A 279 -48.37 13.43 104.58
CA LEU A 279 -48.87 12.67 105.72
C LEU A 279 -47.83 12.75 106.84
N LEU A 280 -46.54 12.66 106.55
CA LEU A 280 -45.43 12.95 107.47
C LEU A 280 -45.31 14.46 107.72
N LYS A 281 -45.79 15.34 106.84
CA LYS A 281 -46.15 16.76 107.15
C LYS A 281 -47.65 16.97 107.34
N LYS A 282 -48.43 15.94 107.69
CA LYS A 282 -49.68 16.09 108.46
C LYS A 282 -49.66 15.28 109.76
N GLU A 283 -48.50 14.67 110.04
CA GLU A 283 -47.79 14.65 111.29
C GLU A 283 -47.07 16.01 111.43
N LYS A 284 -46.05 16.40 110.64
CA LYS A 284 -45.24 17.64 110.82
C LYS A 284 -45.88 19.00 110.49
N GLU A 285 -46.93 19.09 109.68
CA GLU A 285 -47.82 20.27 109.56
C GLU A 285 -49.20 19.95 110.19
N LEU A 286 -49.15 19.05 111.18
CA LEU A 286 -49.97 19.05 112.38
C LEU A 286 -49.07 19.40 113.61
N GLU A 287 -47.75 19.07 113.61
CA GLU A 287 -46.67 19.66 114.43
C GLU A 287 -46.37 21.13 114.05
N LYS A 288 -46.81 21.53 112.84
CA LYS A 288 -46.95 22.88 112.32
C LYS A 288 -48.37 23.08 111.76
N GLN A 289 -48.71 24.24 111.21
CA GLN A 289 -50.02 24.94 111.34
C GLN A 289 -50.51 25.10 112.80
N GLN A 290 -50.07 24.24 113.72
CA GLN A 290 -49.26 24.59 114.90
C GLN A 290 -48.15 25.68 114.66
N CYS A 291 -48.14 26.47 113.56
CA CYS A 291 -47.01 27.38 113.19
C CYS A 291 -47.32 28.53 112.18
N MET A 292 -46.93 28.43 110.89
CA MET A 292 -46.76 29.56 109.93
C MET A 292 -47.65 29.39 108.66
N THR A 293 -48.41 30.34 108.13
CA THR A 293 -48.74 31.74 108.53
C THR A 293 -47.89 32.90 107.92
N THR A 294 -47.23 32.79 106.72
CA THR A 294 -46.32 33.84 106.10
C THR A 294 -45.99 33.80 104.52
N GLU A 295 -46.40 34.78 103.65
CA GLU A 295 -45.82 35.54 102.42
C GLU A 295 -45.54 35.14 100.86
N LEU A 296 -46.04 35.97 99.86
CA LEU A 296 -45.54 36.62 98.53
C LEU A 296 -44.96 35.92 97.19
N GLU A 297 -44.66 36.52 95.97
CA GLU A 297 -45.38 37.33 94.86
C GLU A 297 -44.67 37.61 93.41
N MET A 298 -45.43 38.03 92.32
CA MET A 298 -45.24 38.86 91.00
C MET A 298 -44.32 38.69 89.64
N ILE A 299 -44.91 38.63 88.36
CA ILE A 299 -44.76 39.39 86.97
C ILE A 299 -43.79 39.07 85.63
N VAL A 300 -44.14 39.26 84.25
CA VAL A 300 -43.44 38.85 82.84
C VAL A 300 -43.76 39.55 81.34
N LYS A 301 -43.02 39.41 80.11
CA LYS A 301 -43.18 39.90 78.57
C LYS A 301 -42.24 39.24 77.36
N GLU A 302 -42.04 39.39 75.94
CA GLU A 302 -42.56 39.85 74.51
C GLU A 302 -41.75 39.49 73.07
N ALA A 303 -41.99 39.96 71.74
CA ALA A 303 -41.44 39.52 70.29
C ALA A 303 -41.37 40.55 68.99
N LYS A 304 -41.11 40.49 67.56
CA LYS A 304 -40.86 39.66 66.21
C LYS A 304 -40.38 40.53 64.85
N GLN A 305 -40.24 40.38 63.42
CA GLN A 305 -40.28 39.53 62.06
C GLN A 305 -39.88 40.37 60.62
N ASP A 306 -39.66 40.18 59.19
CA ASP A 306 -39.45 39.25 57.89
C ASP A 306 -39.27 39.86 56.31
N LYS A 307 -38.81 39.16 55.15
CA LYS A 307 -38.85 39.26 53.52
C LYS A 307 -37.90 40.07 52.43
N SER A 308 -37.73 40.03 51.01
CA SER A 308 -37.81 39.25 49.60
C SER A 308 -37.37 40.08 48.22
N LYS A 309 -37.18 39.85 46.82
CA LYS A 309 -37.01 38.85 45.57
C LYS A 309 -36.77 39.46 44.03
N GLU A 310 -36.31 38.75 42.86
CA GLU A 310 -36.54 38.87 41.27
C GLU A 310 -35.45 38.84 39.99
N VAL A 311 -35.77 38.70 38.60
CA VAL A 311 -34.90 38.40 37.27
C VAL A 311 -35.45 38.84 35.75
N GLN A 312 -35.10 38.65 34.36
CA GLN A 312 -34.15 37.99 33.26
C GLN A 312 -34.34 38.27 31.61
N CYS A 313 -33.40 38.02 30.56
CA CYS A 313 -33.50 37.48 29.04
C CYS A 313 -33.04 38.13 27.55
N LYS A 314 -32.70 37.32 26.43
CA LYS A 314 -32.54 37.32 24.82
C LYS A 314 -31.36 37.89 23.83
N ALA A 315 -31.40 37.77 22.44
CA ALA A 315 -30.23 37.55 21.46
C ALA A 315 -30.00 38.38 20.09
N LEU A 316 -28.95 38.04 19.28
CA LEU A 316 -28.25 38.72 18.12
C LEU A 316 -29.02 39.20 16.85
N GLN A 317 -28.43 40.18 16.11
CA GLN A 317 -28.94 40.68 14.80
C GLN A 317 -27.84 41.10 13.77
N THR A 318 -28.20 40.94 12.49
CA THR A 318 -27.61 41.38 11.19
C THR A 318 -26.85 42.74 11.19
N GLU A 319 -25.66 42.86 10.59
CA GLU A 319 -25.34 43.00 9.14
C GLU A 319 -25.36 44.48 8.66
N VAL A 320 -24.87 44.74 7.44
CA VAL A 320 -24.94 46.01 6.69
C VAL A 320 -24.35 47.25 7.41
N GLN A 321 -23.06 47.48 7.17
CA GLN A 321 -22.71 48.78 6.60
C GLN A 321 -21.63 48.68 5.52
N LYS A 322 -22.11 48.67 4.28
CA LYS A 322 -21.57 49.39 3.12
C LYS A 322 -20.08 49.75 3.23
N MET A 323 -19.18 49.02 2.59
CA MET A 323 -19.05 49.08 1.12
C MET A 323 -19.35 50.52 0.62
N LYS A 324 -18.43 51.50 0.69
CA LYS A 324 -18.80 52.92 0.42
C LYS A 324 -17.70 53.91 -0.06
N ASN A 325 -17.06 53.65 -1.19
CA ASN A 325 -16.49 54.64 -2.14
C ASN A 325 -15.32 55.52 -1.65
N SER A 326 -14.46 56.09 -2.50
CA SER A 326 -14.45 56.24 -3.97
C SER A 326 -13.01 55.93 -4.48
N LEU A 327 -12.44 56.39 -5.60
CA LEU A 327 -12.78 57.18 -6.82
C LEU A 327 -11.72 56.68 -7.85
N GLU A 328 -12.03 56.23 -9.06
CA GLU A 328 -12.46 56.97 -10.25
C GLU A 328 -11.64 58.25 -10.57
N GLU A 329 -11.37 58.48 -11.86
CA GLU A 329 -10.64 59.62 -12.43
C GLU A 329 -9.13 59.72 -12.09
N ALA A 330 -8.23 60.12 -13.01
CA ALA A 330 -8.44 60.55 -14.39
C ALA A 330 -8.12 59.40 -15.38
N LYS A 331 -8.99 59.04 -16.32
CA LYS A 331 -9.39 59.83 -17.50
C LYS A 331 -8.19 60.39 -18.26
N GLN A 332 -7.76 59.72 -19.34
CA GLN A 332 -8.35 59.86 -20.67
C GLN A 332 -8.00 61.21 -21.36
N GLN A 333 -6.71 61.44 -21.61
CA GLN A 333 -6.19 62.25 -22.71
C GLN A 333 -4.72 61.87 -22.96
N GLN A 334 -4.14 61.99 -24.16
CA GLN A 334 -4.70 62.58 -25.38
C GLN A 334 -4.35 61.78 -26.65
N ARG A 335 -5.35 61.67 -27.54
CA ARG A 335 -5.27 61.07 -28.87
C ARG A 335 -4.56 61.98 -29.89
N LEU A 336 -3.89 61.33 -30.86
CA LEU A 336 -3.78 61.69 -32.29
C LEU A 336 -3.11 63.02 -32.74
N ALA A 337 -1.96 62.88 -33.40
CA ALA A 337 -1.65 63.32 -34.78
C ALA A 337 -0.29 62.68 -35.20
N ALA A 338 -0.03 62.03 -36.35
CA ALA A 338 -0.45 62.09 -37.76
C ALA A 338 0.57 62.84 -38.68
N GLN A 339 0.70 62.38 -39.95
CA GLN A 339 1.59 62.85 -41.07
C GLN A 339 3.03 62.27 -41.08
N GLN A 340 3.81 61.99 -42.17
CA GLN A 340 3.79 61.82 -43.67
C GLN A 340 5.27 62.09 -44.16
N ALA A 341 5.84 61.84 -45.37
CA ALA A 341 5.67 60.93 -46.55
C ALA A 341 6.80 61.17 -47.65
N ALA A 342 6.86 60.39 -48.77
CA ALA A 342 7.55 60.64 -50.11
C ALA A 342 9.13 60.51 -50.25
N GLN A 343 9.87 60.44 -51.40
CA GLN A 343 9.71 60.12 -52.88
C GLN A 343 11.07 59.84 -53.65
N CYS A 344 11.12 59.64 -55.00
CA CYS A 344 12.31 59.30 -55.89
C CYS A 344 12.25 59.97 -57.33
N LYS A 345 12.97 59.70 -58.47
CA LYS A 345 13.87 58.61 -59.02
C LYS A 345 14.54 58.96 -60.43
N GLU A 346 15.72 58.40 -60.82
CA GLU A 346 16.28 58.09 -62.22
C GLU A 346 16.51 59.22 -63.32
N ALA A 347 17.17 59.11 -64.53
CA ALA A 347 18.24 58.27 -65.20
C ALA A 347 18.66 58.79 -66.65
N VAL A 348 19.40 58.00 -67.49
CA VAL A 348 19.61 58.04 -69.01
C VAL A 348 20.92 58.64 -69.65
N ALA A 349 21.49 58.04 -70.76
CA ALA A 349 22.64 58.53 -71.60
C ALA A 349 22.88 57.82 -73.01
N LEU A 350 23.55 58.46 -74.02
CA LEU A 350 24.13 57.95 -75.34
C LEU A 350 24.91 59.11 -76.11
N ALA A 351 25.62 59.09 -77.28
CA ALA A 351 26.01 58.20 -78.43
C ALA A 351 27.52 58.43 -78.84
N GLY A 352 28.16 58.43 -80.05
CA GLY A 352 27.95 58.31 -81.55
C GLY A 352 29.14 59.06 -82.30
N SER A 353 29.60 58.97 -83.58
CA SER A 353 29.46 58.18 -84.85
C SER A 353 30.66 58.46 -85.85
N ASN A 354 30.72 57.99 -87.14
CA ASN A 354 31.80 58.22 -88.18
C ASN A 354 31.34 57.92 -89.65
N LEU A 355 32.07 58.39 -90.72
CA LEU A 355 32.68 57.60 -91.86
C LEU A 355 33.17 58.42 -93.13
N GLU A 356 34.09 57.81 -93.92
CA GLU A 356 34.22 57.87 -95.42
C GLU A 356 34.84 59.12 -96.13
N ASP A 357 35.24 59.15 -97.43
CA ASP A 357 34.86 58.29 -98.58
C ASP A 357 35.95 57.90 -99.62
N ALA A 358 37.04 58.65 -99.87
CA ALA A 358 37.92 58.37 -101.03
C ALA A 358 39.39 57.99 -100.73
N GLN A 359 40.01 58.52 -99.67
CA GLN A 359 41.27 57.98 -99.13
C GLN A 359 41.07 56.52 -98.68
N ARG A 360 39.87 56.26 -98.12
CA ARG A 360 39.13 54.99 -98.10
C ARG A 360 39.45 54.05 -99.27
N LYS A 361 39.67 54.50 -100.52
CA LYS A 361 39.79 53.61 -101.69
C LYS A 361 41.20 52.98 -101.89
N LEU A 362 42.16 53.22 -100.98
CA LEU A 362 43.44 52.47 -100.82
C LEU A 362 43.84 52.32 -99.34
N GLN A 363 43.44 53.28 -98.51
CA GLN A 363 43.31 53.04 -97.07
C GLN A 363 42.38 51.85 -96.81
N ASN A 364 41.46 51.42 -97.71
CA ASN A 364 40.68 50.18 -97.61
C ASN A 364 41.42 48.90 -97.97
N SER A 365 42.57 48.88 -98.64
CA SER A 365 43.32 47.61 -98.77
C SER A 365 44.14 47.38 -97.51
N LEU A 366 44.79 48.43 -97.01
CA LEU A 366 45.53 48.39 -95.75
C LEU A 366 44.60 48.42 -94.53
N LEU A 367 43.41 49.02 -94.60
CA LEU A 367 42.28 48.73 -93.71
C LEU A 367 41.56 47.44 -94.08
N LEU A 368 41.67 46.81 -95.26
CA LEU A 368 41.12 45.45 -95.39
C LEU A 368 41.99 44.50 -94.61
N ASP A 369 43.31 44.64 -94.70
CA ASP A 369 44.22 43.74 -94.00
C ASP A 369 44.40 44.14 -92.53
N LYS A 370 44.28 45.43 -92.19
CA LYS A 370 44.14 45.86 -90.79
C LYS A 370 42.75 45.62 -90.22
N GLN A 371 41.64 45.79 -90.95
CA GLN A 371 40.32 45.33 -90.48
C GLN A 371 40.26 43.82 -90.43
N LYS A 372 40.93 43.06 -91.32
CA LYS A 372 41.06 41.60 -91.17
C LYS A 372 41.90 41.27 -89.95
N ALA A 373 43.00 41.97 -89.67
CA ALA A 373 43.79 41.75 -88.46
C ALA A 373 42.99 42.14 -87.19
N ASP A 374 42.34 43.31 -87.18
CA ASP A 374 41.49 43.79 -86.10
C ASP A 374 40.22 42.94 -85.96
N THR A 375 39.69 42.36 -87.05
CA THR A 375 38.55 41.42 -87.06
C THR A 375 38.98 40.03 -86.67
N ILE A 376 40.17 39.56 -87.04
CA ILE A 376 40.75 38.30 -86.53
C ILE A 376 41.04 38.47 -85.05
N GLN A 377 41.53 39.62 -84.60
CA GLN A 377 41.77 39.92 -83.19
C GLN A 377 40.44 40.17 -82.44
N LYS A 378 39.39 40.69 -83.10
CA LYS A 378 38.04 40.81 -82.55
C LYS A 378 37.36 39.45 -82.46
N LEU A 379 37.45 38.62 -83.50
CA LEU A 379 37.02 37.21 -83.52
C LEU A 379 37.84 36.35 -82.55
N GLN A 380 39.10 36.67 -82.28
CA GLN A 380 39.90 36.00 -81.22
C GLN A 380 39.47 36.46 -79.83
N ARG A 381 39.17 37.75 -79.62
CA ARG A 381 38.54 38.23 -78.38
C ARG A 381 37.14 37.66 -78.19
N GLU A 382 36.36 37.54 -79.26
CA GLU A 382 35.02 36.97 -79.27
C GLU A 382 35.06 35.44 -79.10
N LEU A 383 36.03 34.73 -79.68
CA LEU A 383 36.28 33.32 -79.41
C LEU A 383 36.77 33.11 -77.97
N GLN A 384 37.68 33.94 -77.43
CA GLN A 384 38.07 33.87 -76.03
C GLN A 384 36.92 34.23 -75.08
N LYS A 385 36.03 35.15 -75.49
CA LYS A 385 34.82 35.51 -74.75
C LYS A 385 33.82 34.35 -74.78
N LEU A 386 33.49 33.80 -75.95
CA LEU A 386 32.61 32.65 -76.14
C LEU A 386 33.18 31.38 -75.48
N GLN A 387 34.50 31.20 -75.46
CA GLN A 387 35.15 30.09 -74.74
C GLN A 387 35.03 30.27 -73.22
N LYS A 388 35.17 31.50 -72.71
CA LYS A 388 34.91 31.82 -71.30
C LYS A 388 33.42 31.64 -70.95
N GLU A 389 32.52 32.17 -71.76
CA GLU A 389 31.06 32.05 -71.61
C GLU A 389 30.63 30.58 -71.69
N SER A 390 31.18 29.78 -72.62
CA SER A 390 30.99 28.33 -72.67
C SER A 390 31.51 27.65 -71.40
N SER A 391 32.69 28.01 -70.89
CA SER A 391 33.22 27.44 -69.64
C SER A 391 32.45 27.87 -68.39
N MET A 392 31.73 28.99 -68.45
CA MET A 392 30.83 29.45 -67.38
C MET A 392 29.47 28.75 -67.48
N ALA A 393 28.91 28.62 -68.69
CA ALA A 393 27.69 27.86 -68.95
C ALA A 393 27.86 26.36 -68.65
N GLU A 394 29.04 25.78 -68.87
CA GLU A 394 29.37 24.40 -68.51
C GLU A 394 29.47 24.22 -66.98
N LYS A 395 30.03 25.20 -66.26
CA LYS A 395 30.02 25.24 -64.79
C LYS A 395 28.61 25.42 -64.23
N GLU A 396 27.80 26.27 -64.85
CA GLU A 396 26.41 26.49 -64.48
C GLU A 396 25.56 25.23 -64.78
N GLN A 397 25.75 24.59 -65.93
CA GLN A 397 25.09 23.34 -66.30
C GLN A 397 25.48 22.19 -65.36
N THR A 398 26.75 22.06 -64.98
CA THR A 398 27.18 21.05 -64.00
C THR A 398 26.71 21.36 -62.58
N SER A 399 26.60 22.64 -62.19
CA SER A 399 25.97 23.04 -60.92
C SER A 399 24.47 22.76 -60.90
N ASN A 400 23.75 23.10 -61.97
CA ASN A 400 22.31 22.85 -62.12
C ASN A 400 22.02 21.34 -62.20
N ARG A 401 22.88 20.56 -62.86
CA ARG A 401 22.81 19.10 -62.88
C ARG A 401 22.91 18.51 -61.46
N LYS A 402 23.91 18.92 -60.67
CA LYS A 402 24.02 18.49 -59.26
C LYS A 402 22.76 18.83 -58.48
N ARG A 403 22.24 20.05 -58.63
CA ARG A 403 21.01 20.47 -57.94
C ARG A 403 19.77 19.67 -58.35
N VAL A 404 19.70 19.17 -59.59
CA VAL A 404 18.64 18.24 -60.03
C VAL A 404 18.86 16.84 -59.46
N GLU A 405 20.10 16.35 -59.38
CA GLU A 405 20.44 15.06 -58.75
C GLU A 405 20.19 15.08 -57.22
N GLU A 406 20.45 16.21 -56.56
CA GLU A 406 20.09 16.53 -55.16
C GLU A 406 18.56 16.50 -54.97
N LEU A 407 17.81 17.34 -55.69
CA LEU A 407 16.34 17.41 -55.60
C LEU A 407 15.65 16.08 -55.94
N SER A 408 16.19 15.31 -56.88
CA SER A 408 15.69 13.96 -57.20
C SER A 408 15.93 12.96 -56.07
N SER A 409 17.01 13.15 -55.29
CA SER A 409 17.31 12.34 -54.11
C SER A 409 16.40 12.71 -52.93
N GLU A 410 16.21 14.01 -52.68
CA GLU A 410 15.26 14.54 -51.68
C GLU A 410 13.83 14.05 -51.95
N LEU A 411 13.36 14.13 -53.20
CA LEU A 411 12.03 13.65 -53.59
C LEU A 411 11.89 12.13 -53.37
N SER A 412 12.93 11.35 -53.69
CA SER A 412 12.95 9.90 -53.48
C SER A 412 12.96 9.51 -52.00
N GLU A 413 13.56 10.34 -51.14
CA GLU A 413 13.51 10.17 -49.69
C GLU A 413 12.15 10.58 -49.11
N ALA A 414 11.57 11.69 -49.58
CA ALA A 414 10.25 12.17 -49.18
C ALA A 414 9.15 11.15 -49.51
N LEU A 415 9.19 10.53 -50.70
CA LEU A 415 8.27 9.45 -51.09
C LEU A 415 8.42 8.23 -50.17
N ARG A 416 9.65 7.85 -49.80
CA ARG A 416 9.92 6.73 -48.88
C ARG A 416 9.40 7.01 -47.46
N LYS A 417 9.57 8.24 -46.97
CA LYS A 417 9.02 8.70 -45.67
C LYS A 417 7.49 8.69 -45.68
N LEU A 418 6.87 9.15 -46.76
CA LEU A 418 5.41 9.09 -46.93
C LEU A 418 4.91 7.64 -46.95
N GLU A 419 5.54 6.74 -47.72
CA GLU A 419 5.15 5.32 -47.77
C GLU A 419 5.28 4.62 -46.40
N ASN A 420 6.30 4.96 -45.62
CA ASN A 420 6.47 4.43 -44.26
C ASN A 420 5.41 4.98 -43.29
N SER A 421 5.15 6.30 -43.30
CA SER A 421 4.10 6.91 -42.50
C SER A 421 2.70 6.35 -42.86
N ASP A 422 2.46 6.03 -44.13
CA ASP A 422 1.20 5.44 -44.58
C ASP A 422 1.07 3.95 -44.19
N LYS A 423 2.18 3.22 -44.01
CA LYS A 423 2.21 1.88 -43.38
C LYS A 423 1.95 1.95 -41.88
N GLU A 424 2.61 2.85 -41.18
CA GLU A 424 2.42 3.12 -39.74
C GLU A 424 0.95 3.48 -39.46
N LYS A 425 0.37 4.39 -40.24
CA LYS A 425 -1.04 4.78 -40.16
C LYS A 425 -1.99 3.58 -40.31
N ARG A 426 -1.73 2.66 -41.25
CA ARG A 426 -2.53 1.44 -41.43
C ARG A 426 -2.38 0.44 -40.26
N GLN A 427 -1.18 0.34 -39.67
CA GLN A 427 -0.96 -0.46 -38.47
C GLN A 427 -1.71 0.13 -37.27
N LEU A 428 -1.61 1.45 -37.06
CA LEU A 428 -2.33 2.17 -36.01
C LEU A 428 -3.84 2.01 -36.15
N GLN A 429 -4.40 2.21 -37.36
CA GLN A 429 -5.83 1.98 -37.61
C GLN A 429 -6.25 0.57 -37.23
N LYS A 430 -5.51 -0.46 -37.66
CA LYS A 430 -5.80 -1.86 -37.30
C LYS A 430 -5.77 -2.08 -35.78
N THR A 431 -4.86 -1.43 -35.05
CA THR A 431 -4.84 -1.53 -33.58
C THR A 431 -5.98 -0.78 -32.89
N VAL A 432 -6.51 0.29 -33.50
CA VAL A 432 -7.73 0.98 -33.04
C VAL A 432 -8.95 0.09 -33.26
N ASP A 433 -9.13 -0.45 -34.48
CA ASP A 433 -10.23 -1.36 -34.82
C ASP A 433 -10.26 -2.58 -33.87
N GLU A 434 -9.08 -3.15 -33.56
CA GLU A 434 -8.93 -4.24 -32.59
C GLU A 434 -9.20 -3.85 -31.13
N GLN A 435 -9.04 -2.58 -30.76
CA GLN A 435 -9.39 -2.08 -29.43
C GLN A 435 -10.87 -1.77 -29.31
N ASP A 436 -11.51 -1.22 -30.34
CA ASP A 436 -12.95 -0.96 -30.35
C ASP A 436 -13.75 -2.27 -30.22
N VAL A 437 -13.34 -3.35 -30.89
CA VAL A 437 -13.96 -4.68 -30.69
C VAL A 437 -13.82 -5.14 -29.24
N LYS A 438 -12.62 -5.05 -28.64
CA LYS A 438 -12.38 -5.42 -27.23
C LYS A 438 -13.17 -4.54 -26.25
N MET A 439 -13.34 -3.25 -26.55
CA MET A 439 -14.11 -2.32 -25.73
C MET A 439 -15.61 -2.65 -25.77
N ASN A 440 -16.15 -3.04 -26.93
CA ASN A 440 -17.52 -3.53 -27.05
C ASN A 440 -17.72 -4.85 -26.27
N ASP A 441 -16.80 -5.82 -26.38
CA ASP A 441 -16.83 -7.06 -25.58
C ASP A 441 -16.82 -6.78 -24.07
N MET A 442 -16.04 -5.79 -23.62
CA MET A 442 -16.01 -5.38 -22.21
C MET A 442 -17.31 -4.69 -21.78
N LEU A 443 -17.90 -3.83 -22.62
CA LEU A 443 -19.18 -3.20 -22.34
C LEU A 443 -20.31 -4.23 -22.19
N ASP A 444 -20.34 -5.28 -23.02
CA ASP A 444 -21.33 -6.35 -22.91
C ASP A 444 -21.11 -7.24 -21.67
N ARG A 445 -19.86 -7.50 -21.29
CA ARG A 445 -19.54 -8.12 -19.98
C ARG A 445 -20.01 -7.27 -18.80
N ILE A 446 -19.86 -5.95 -18.86
CA ILE A 446 -20.34 -5.03 -17.82
C ILE A 446 -21.88 -5.07 -17.75
N LYS A 447 -22.59 -5.04 -18.89
CA LYS A 447 -24.07 -5.19 -18.93
C LYS A 447 -24.53 -6.50 -18.28
N LEU A 448 -23.84 -7.62 -18.56
CA LEU A 448 -24.15 -8.93 -17.98
C LEU A 448 -23.96 -8.95 -16.46
N ILE A 449 -22.84 -8.41 -15.96
CA ILE A 449 -22.56 -8.30 -14.52
C ILE A 449 -23.60 -7.39 -13.83
N GLN A 450 -23.96 -6.26 -14.44
CA GLN A 450 -25.00 -5.38 -13.92
C GLN A 450 -26.38 -6.06 -13.86
N HIS A 451 -26.72 -6.93 -14.82
CA HIS A 451 -27.94 -7.73 -14.76
C HIS A 451 -27.91 -8.71 -13.59
N GLN A 452 -26.81 -9.46 -13.44
CA GLN A 452 -26.64 -10.43 -12.35
C GLN A 452 -26.71 -9.76 -10.97
N LEU A 453 -26.08 -8.59 -10.80
CA LEU A 453 -26.15 -7.82 -9.55
C LEU A 453 -27.57 -7.35 -9.24
N LYS A 454 -28.32 -6.85 -10.24
CA LYS A 454 -29.73 -6.47 -10.07
C LYS A 454 -30.63 -7.65 -9.71
N GLU A 455 -30.39 -8.82 -10.29
CA GLU A 455 -31.18 -10.03 -10.00
C GLU A 455 -30.86 -10.60 -8.61
N ASN A 456 -29.58 -10.59 -8.20
CA ASN A 456 -29.17 -10.98 -6.85
C ASN A 456 -29.71 -10.00 -5.79
N SER A 457 -29.73 -8.70 -6.08
CA SER A 457 -30.34 -7.69 -5.19
C SER A 457 -31.83 -7.97 -4.95
N ARG A 458 -32.58 -8.37 -5.98
CA ARG A 458 -34.00 -8.72 -5.84
C ARG A 458 -34.21 -9.98 -4.99
N LYS A 459 -33.36 -11.00 -5.14
CA LYS A 459 -33.45 -12.23 -4.33
C LYS A 459 -33.18 -11.94 -2.86
N LEU A 460 -32.17 -11.12 -2.56
CA LEU A 460 -31.90 -10.66 -1.19
C LEU A 460 -33.03 -9.79 -0.62
N GLU A 461 -33.69 -8.98 -1.45
CA GLU A 461 -34.86 -8.18 -1.06
C GLU A 461 -36.06 -9.07 -0.71
N GLU A 462 -36.37 -10.06 -1.55
CA GLU A 462 -37.40 -11.08 -1.32
C GLU A 462 -37.11 -11.95 -0.07
N GLU A 463 -35.85 -12.38 0.13
CA GLU A 463 -35.43 -13.10 1.34
C GLU A 463 -35.61 -12.23 2.60
N ASN A 464 -35.31 -10.92 2.53
CA ASN A 464 -35.53 -10.00 3.65
C ASN A 464 -37.01 -9.76 3.96
N GLU A 465 -37.90 -9.70 2.96
CA GLU A 465 -39.34 -9.60 3.18
C GLU A 465 -39.90 -10.87 3.82
N ASN A 466 -39.48 -12.05 3.36
CA ASN A 466 -39.86 -13.33 3.96
C ASN A 466 -39.40 -13.44 5.43
N LEU A 467 -38.14 -13.12 5.74
CA LEU A 467 -37.62 -13.14 7.12
C LEU A 467 -38.35 -12.15 8.04
N ARG A 468 -38.76 -10.98 7.54
CA ARG A 468 -39.61 -10.03 8.29
C ARG A 468 -40.99 -10.61 8.60
N ALA A 469 -41.61 -11.29 7.63
CA ALA A 469 -42.91 -11.93 7.82
C ALA A 469 -42.84 -13.08 8.84
N GLU A 470 -41.79 -13.92 8.79
CA GLU A 470 -41.55 -14.98 9.79
C GLU A 470 -41.33 -14.41 11.19
N LEU A 471 -40.52 -13.36 11.33
CA LEU A 471 -40.25 -12.69 12.60
C LEU A 471 -41.54 -12.05 13.18
N GLN A 472 -42.36 -11.41 12.33
CA GLN A 472 -43.66 -10.87 12.73
C GLN A 472 -44.62 -11.99 13.18
N CYS A 473 -44.67 -13.12 12.47
CA CYS A 473 -45.45 -14.29 12.87
C CYS A 473 -45.01 -14.80 14.26
N CYS A 474 -43.70 -14.98 14.47
CA CYS A 474 -43.14 -15.43 15.76
C CYS A 474 -43.45 -14.44 16.90
N SER A 475 -43.41 -13.13 16.63
CA SER A 475 -43.78 -12.08 17.58
C SER A 475 -45.25 -12.20 18.02
N THR A 476 -46.19 -12.31 17.08
CA THR A 476 -47.62 -12.49 17.42
C THR A 476 -47.90 -13.81 18.15
N GLN A 477 -47.16 -14.88 17.83
CA GLN A 477 -47.27 -16.16 18.55
C GLN A 477 -46.79 -16.02 20.01
N LEU A 478 -45.67 -15.33 20.24
CA LEU A 478 -45.14 -15.04 21.56
C LEU A 478 -46.11 -14.18 22.38
N GLU A 479 -46.66 -13.10 21.78
CA GLU A 479 -47.64 -12.22 22.42
C GLU A 479 -48.94 -12.99 22.78
N SER A 480 -49.43 -13.86 21.90
CA SER A 480 -50.58 -14.72 22.21
C SER A 480 -50.30 -15.68 23.37
N SER A 481 -49.03 -16.07 23.57
CA SER A 481 -48.60 -16.98 24.62
C SER A 481 -48.39 -16.26 25.95
N LEU A 482 -47.87 -15.03 25.91
CA LEU A 482 -47.78 -14.13 27.06
C LEU A 482 -49.17 -13.77 27.59
N ASN A 483 -50.13 -13.48 26.71
CA ASN A 483 -51.51 -13.21 27.12
C ASN A 483 -52.18 -14.44 27.77
N LYS A 484 -51.95 -15.66 27.25
CA LYS A 484 -52.38 -16.91 27.90
C LYS A 484 -51.74 -17.09 29.28
N TYR A 485 -50.44 -16.82 29.41
CA TYR A 485 -49.72 -16.88 30.69
C TYR A 485 -50.31 -15.88 31.71
N ASN A 486 -50.50 -14.62 31.32
CA ASN A 486 -51.07 -13.57 32.17
C ASN A 486 -52.48 -13.94 32.66
N THR A 487 -53.36 -14.45 31.77
CA THR A 487 -54.70 -14.91 32.18
C THR A 487 -54.66 -16.11 33.13
N SER A 488 -53.74 -17.06 32.92
CA SER A 488 -53.54 -18.19 33.85
C SER A 488 -53.03 -17.72 35.21
N GLN A 489 -52.09 -16.77 35.22
CA GLN A 489 -51.57 -16.17 36.45
C GLN A 489 -52.65 -15.42 37.24
N GLN A 490 -53.58 -14.74 36.55
CA GLN A 490 -54.74 -14.11 37.19
C GLN A 490 -55.65 -15.15 37.87
N VAL A 491 -56.01 -16.23 37.17
CA VAL A 491 -56.81 -17.33 37.74
C VAL A 491 -56.11 -17.95 38.96
N ILE A 492 -54.78 -18.10 38.94
CA ILE A 492 -54.01 -18.58 40.09
C ILE A 492 -54.09 -17.58 41.27
N GLN A 493 -54.06 -16.27 41.04
CA GLN A 493 -54.24 -15.28 42.11
C GLN A 493 -55.64 -15.37 42.74
N ASP A 494 -56.68 -15.53 41.93
CA ASP A 494 -58.07 -15.57 42.41
C ASP A 494 -58.38 -16.87 43.17
N LEU A 495 -57.85 -18.01 42.71
CA LEU A 495 -57.88 -19.27 43.47
C LEU A 495 -57.14 -19.17 44.82
N ASN A 496 -56.03 -18.43 44.89
CA ASN A 496 -55.32 -18.21 46.16
C ASN A 496 -56.12 -17.35 47.15
N LYS A 497 -56.92 -16.39 46.68
CA LYS A 497 -57.85 -15.61 47.52
C LYS A 497 -58.96 -16.51 48.08
N GLU A 498 -59.55 -17.34 47.24
CA GLU A 498 -60.57 -18.32 47.65
C GLU A 498 -60.04 -19.32 48.69
N ILE A 499 -58.83 -19.84 48.49
CA ILE A 499 -58.15 -20.72 49.47
C ILE A 499 -57.91 -20.00 50.82
N ALA A 500 -57.67 -18.69 50.83
CA ALA A 500 -57.55 -17.92 52.07
C ALA A 500 -58.89 -17.79 52.80
N LEU A 501 -59.97 -17.43 52.09
CA LEU A 501 -61.32 -17.36 52.66
C LEU A 501 -61.79 -18.71 53.22
N GLN A 502 -61.51 -19.80 52.53
CA GLN A 502 -61.82 -21.16 53.00
C GLN A 502 -61.03 -21.53 54.27
N LYS A 503 -59.77 -21.11 54.40
CA LYS A 503 -58.98 -21.29 55.63
C LYS A 503 -59.55 -20.49 56.81
N GLU A 504 -59.97 -19.24 56.59
CA GLU A 504 -60.61 -18.43 57.64
C GLU A 504 -61.94 -19.04 58.10
N SER A 505 -62.75 -19.55 57.15
CA SER A 505 -63.97 -20.30 57.45
C SER A 505 -63.70 -21.55 58.29
N LEU A 506 -62.70 -22.35 57.91
CA LEU A 506 -62.29 -23.54 58.68
C LEU A 506 -61.79 -23.20 60.09
N MET A 507 -61.02 -22.11 60.27
CA MET A 507 -60.60 -21.67 61.61
C MET A 507 -61.79 -21.21 62.48
N SER A 508 -62.78 -20.54 61.88
CA SER A 508 -64.02 -20.16 62.57
C SER A 508 -64.85 -21.38 63.01
N LEU A 509 -64.92 -22.42 62.18
CA LEU A 509 -65.57 -23.69 62.51
C LEU A 509 -64.80 -24.47 63.59
N GLN A 510 -63.47 -24.50 63.53
CA GLN A 510 -62.63 -25.13 64.57
C GLN A 510 -62.85 -24.46 65.93
N ALA A 511 -62.84 -23.13 66.00
CA ALA A 511 -63.09 -22.40 67.25
C ALA A 511 -64.50 -22.63 67.83
N GLN A 512 -65.49 -22.96 66.98
CA GLN A 512 -66.82 -23.38 67.43
C GLN A 512 -66.82 -24.83 67.96
N LEU A 513 -66.08 -25.74 67.32
CA LEU A 513 -65.89 -27.12 67.75
C LEU A 513 -65.17 -27.21 69.11
N ASP A 514 -64.08 -26.46 69.29
CA ASP A 514 -63.33 -26.40 70.56
C ASP A 514 -64.22 -25.89 71.72
N LYS A 515 -65.10 -24.93 71.41
CA LYS A 515 -66.09 -24.36 72.34
C LYS A 515 -67.29 -25.28 72.60
N ALA A 516 -67.50 -26.32 71.77
CA ALA A 516 -68.42 -27.41 72.06
C ALA A 516 -67.74 -28.48 72.92
N LEU A 517 -66.52 -28.90 72.57
CA LEU A 517 -65.69 -29.85 73.34
C LEU A 517 -65.50 -29.42 74.80
N GLN A 518 -65.26 -28.14 75.08
CA GLN A 518 -65.16 -27.64 76.47
C GLN A 518 -66.47 -27.77 77.26
N LYS A 519 -67.64 -27.78 76.61
CA LYS A 519 -68.93 -28.06 77.27
C LYS A 519 -69.13 -29.55 77.48
N GLU A 520 -68.72 -30.37 76.51
CA GLU A 520 -68.84 -31.82 76.56
C GLU A 520 -67.95 -32.43 77.66
N GLN A 521 -66.72 -31.91 77.84
CA GLN A 521 -65.84 -32.27 78.96
C GLN A 521 -66.46 -32.00 80.35
N HIS A 522 -67.37 -31.03 80.48
CA HIS A 522 -68.11 -30.78 81.73
C HIS A 522 -69.19 -31.84 82.00
N TYR A 523 -69.69 -32.54 80.98
CA TYR A 523 -70.67 -33.62 81.14
C TYR A 523 -70.02 -35.01 81.28
N LEU A 524 -68.81 -35.20 80.76
CA LEU A 524 -68.07 -36.47 80.83
C LEU A 524 -67.39 -36.75 82.18
N GLN A 525 -67.59 -35.91 83.21
CA GLN A 525 -67.18 -36.23 84.59
C GLN A 525 -68.13 -37.24 85.27
N THR A 526 -68.80 -38.11 84.51
CA THR A 526 -69.64 -39.20 85.03
C THR A 526 -69.65 -40.39 84.04
N THR A 527 -69.53 -41.62 84.56
CA THR A 527 -69.76 -42.90 83.84
C THR A 527 -68.87 -43.29 82.63
N VAL A 528 -67.60 -43.58 82.94
CA VAL A 528 -66.98 -44.92 82.76
C VAL A 528 -66.94 -45.58 81.36
N THR A 529 -65.71 -45.58 80.80
CA THR A 529 -65.08 -46.60 79.93
C THR A 529 -65.94 -47.38 78.92
N LYS A 530 -65.91 -46.92 77.67
CA LYS A 530 -65.79 -47.81 76.48
C LYS A 530 -64.86 -47.23 75.41
N GLU A 531 -64.84 -45.90 75.29
CA GLU A 531 -64.10 -45.11 74.31
C GLU A 531 -62.59 -45.42 74.25
N ALA A 532 -61.99 -45.92 75.32
CA ALA A 532 -60.55 -46.19 75.39
C ALA A 532 -60.03 -47.19 74.34
N TYR A 533 -60.87 -48.14 73.90
CA TYR A 533 -60.51 -49.09 72.85
C TYR A 533 -60.63 -48.47 71.44
N ASP A 534 -61.74 -47.80 71.18
CA ASP A 534 -62.00 -47.16 69.88
C ASP A 534 -61.05 -45.98 69.63
N ALA A 535 -60.69 -45.23 70.67
CA ALA A 535 -59.66 -44.19 70.63
C ALA A 535 -58.25 -44.75 70.42
N LEU A 536 -57.95 -45.99 70.84
CA LEU A 536 -56.70 -46.67 70.49
C LEU A 536 -56.70 -47.11 69.03
N SER A 537 -57.84 -47.61 68.51
CA SER A 537 -57.99 -47.97 67.09
C SER A 537 -57.86 -46.75 66.16
N GLN A 538 -58.52 -45.63 66.48
CA GLN A 538 -58.37 -44.36 65.76
C GLN A 538 -56.93 -43.82 65.83
N LYS A 539 -56.26 -43.90 66.98
CA LYS A 539 -54.84 -43.50 67.10
C LYS A 539 -53.92 -44.41 66.28
N SER A 540 -54.23 -45.71 66.15
CA SER A 540 -53.50 -46.61 65.25
C SER A 540 -53.67 -46.21 63.78
N ALA A 541 -54.90 -45.88 63.36
CA ALA A 541 -55.17 -45.40 62.00
C ALA A 541 -54.44 -44.08 61.71
N ALA A 542 -54.56 -43.08 62.60
CA ALA A 542 -53.88 -41.80 62.45
C ALA A 542 -52.34 -41.94 62.38
N CYS A 543 -51.76 -42.81 63.23
CA CYS A 543 -50.32 -43.12 63.19
C CYS A 543 -49.89 -43.79 61.88
N GLN A 544 -50.76 -44.64 61.30
CA GLN A 544 -50.50 -45.30 60.02
C GLN A 544 -50.65 -44.35 58.81
N ASP A 545 -51.59 -43.41 58.87
CA ASP A 545 -51.72 -42.31 57.90
C ASP A 545 -50.52 -41.35 57.98
N ASP A 546 -50.07 -41.01 59.19
CA ASP A 546 -48.89 -40.18 59.42
C ASP A 546 -47.60 -40.86 58.92
N LEU A 547 -47.45 -42.17 59.14
CA LEU A 547 -46.36 -42.97 58.58
C LEU A 547 -46.38 -42.99 57.05
N THR A 548 -47.57 -43.14 56.46
CA THR A 548 -47.74 -43.11 54.99
C THR A 548 -47.36 -41.74 54.43
N ARG A 549 -47.83 -40.65 55.05
CA ARG A 549 -47.52 -39.27 54.68
C ARG A 549 -46.05 -38.91 54.91
N ALA A 550 -45.37 -39.57 55.86
CA ALA A 550 -43.92 -39.45 56.06
C ALA A 550 -43.14 -40.17 54.95
N LEU A 551 -43.58 -41.36 54.52
CA LEU A 551 -42.98 -42.08 53.38
C LEU A 551 -43.18 -41.34 52.05
N GLU A 552 -44.34 -40.71 51.83
CA GLU A 552 -44.58 -39.84 50.68
C GLU A 552 -43.63 -38.63 50.67
N LYS A 553 -43.47 -37.94 51.81
CA LYS A 553 -42.49 -36.85 51.96
C LYS A 553 -41.06 -37.32 51.72
N LEU A 554 -40.67 -38.49 52.24
CA LEU A 554 -39.34 -39.06 52.02
C LEU A 554 -39.10 -39.40 50.55
N ASN A 555 -40.10 -39.95 49.85
CA ASN A 555 -40.03 -40.21 48.41
C ASN A 555 -39.95 -38.90 47.61
N HIS A 556 -40.71 -37.87 47.99
CA HIS A 556 -40.65 -36.56 47.36
C HIS A 556 -39.26 -35.93 47.51
N VAL A 557 -38.74 -35.82 48.74
CA VAL A 557 -37.37 -35.34 49.01
C VAL A 557 -36.33 -36.17 48.25
N THR A 558 -36.45 -37.50 48.22
CA THR A 558 -35.56 -38.37 47.43
C THR A 558 -35.61 -38.07 45.93
N SER A 559 -36.79 -37.73 45.39
CA SER A 559 -36.95 -37.33 43.99
C SER A 559 -36.34 -35.95 43.71
N GLU A 560 -36.44 -35.02 44.67
CA GLU A 560 -35.82 -33.70 44.61
C GLU A 560 -34.30 -33.78 44.71
N THR A 561 -33.74 -34.56 45.63
CA THR A 561 -32.30 -34.82 45.72
C THR A 561 -31.78 -35.37 44.39
N LYS A 562 -32.49 -36.31 43.75
CA LYS A 562 -32.13 -36.84 42.43
C LYS A 562 -32.26 -35.79 41.31
N ARG A 563 -33.18 -34.82 41.42
CA ARG A 563 -33.30 -33.68 40.49
C ARG A 563 -32.14 -32.70 40.66
N LEU A 564 -31.84 -32.30 41.90
CA LEU A 564 -30.75 -31.39 42.25
C LEU A 564 -29.38 -32.00 41.89
N GLN A 565 -29.18 -33.30 42.13
CA GLN A 565 -27.94 -33.99 41.77
C GLN A 565 -27.69 -33.98 40.25
N ARG A 566 -28.72 -34.25 39.43
CA ARG A 566 -28.61 -34.10 37.96
C ARG A 566 -28.30 -32.66 37.54
N SER A 567 -28.95 -31.68 38.17
CA SER A 567 -28.68 -30.25 37.92
C SER A 567 -27.26 -29.84 38.29
N LEU A 568 -26.71 -30.41 39.37
CA LEU A 568 -25.32 -30.19 39.78
C LEU A 568 -24.34 -30.79 38.77
N THR A 569 -24.55 -32.05 38.34
CA THR A 569 -23.71 -32.69 37.32
C THR A 569 -23.72 -31.90 36.00
N GLN A 570 -24.89 -31.49 35.51
CA GLN A 570 -24.99 -30.63 34.30
C GLN A 570 -24.30 -29.27 34.47
N THR A 571 -24.23 -28.74 35.69
CA THR A 571 -23.50 -27.50 35.98
C THR A 571 -21.99 -27.73 36.01
N GLN A 572 -21.54 -28.90 36.50
CA GLN A 572 -20.13 -29.31 36.48
C GLN A 572 -19.63 -29.62 35.06
N GLU A 573 -20.46 -30.26 34.22
CA GLU A 573 -20.17 -30.50 32.79
C GLU A 573 -20.01 -29.17 32.03
N LYS A 574 -20.94 -28.23 32.21
CA LYS A 574 -20.84 -26.88 31.63
C LYS A 574 -19.62 -26.10 32.14
N LYS A 575 -19.26 -26.26 33.42
CA LYS A 575 -18.05 -25.64 33.98
C LYS A 575 -16.80 -26.20 33.29
N ALA A 576 -16.69 -27.51 33.12
CA ALA A 576 -15.55 -28.14 32.45
C ALA A 576 -15.42 -27.68 30.99
N GLN A 577 -16.53 -27.58 30.26
CA GLN A 577 -16.55 -27.07 28.88
C GLN A 577 -16.01 -25.63 28.79
N LEU A 578 -16.40 -24.75 29.72
CA LEU A 578 -15.88 -23.38 29.79
C LEU A 578 -14.39 -23.33 30.19
N GLU A 579 -13.93 -24.24 31.05
CA GLU A 579 -12.50 -24.35 31.41
C GLU A 579 -11.65 -24.83 30.22
N GLU A 580 -12.14 -25.78 29.43
CA GLU A 580 -11.51 -26.19 28.15
C GLU A 580 -11.48 -25.05 27.12
N GLU A 581 -12.57 -24.28 27.00
CA GLU A 581 -12.64 -23.17 26.06
C GLU A 581 -11.68 -22.03 26.44
N ILE A 582 -11.56 -21.70 27.74
CA ILE A 582 -10.59 -20.73 28.26
C ILE A 582 -9.16 -21.14 27.91
N ILE A 583 -8.79 -22.42 28.10
CA ILE A 583 -7.47 -22.94 27.71
C ILE A 583 -7.24 -22.77 26.20
N ALA A 584 -8.25 -23.08 25.37
CA ALA A 584 -8.18 -22.90 23.92
C ALA A 584 -8.09 -21.41 23.49
N TYR A 585 -8.63 -20.46 24.27
CA TYR A 585 -8.39 -19.02 24.07
C TYR A 585 -6.99 -18.60 24.49
N GLU A 586 -6.48 -19.10 25.63
CA GLU A 586 -5.10 -18.82 26.05
C GLU A 586 -4.08 -19.30 25.02
N GLU A 587 -4.25 -20.50 24.45
CA GLU A 587 -3.33 -21.03 23.43
C GLU A 587 -3.37 -20.20 22.13
N ARG A 588 -4.56 -19.79 21.68
CA ARG A 588 -4.73 -18.84 20.57
C ARG A 588 -4.02 -17.51 20.85
N MET A 589 -4.16 -16.97 22.06
CA MET A 589 -3.51 -15.72 22.48
C MET A 589 -1.99 -15.87 22.60
N LYS A 590 -1.48 -17.02 23.07
CA LYS A 590 -0.04 -17.34 23.10
C LYS A 590 0.54 -17.39 21.68
N LYS A 591 -0.15 -18.05 20.73
CA LYS A 591 0.25 -18.09 19.31
C LYS A 591 0.29 -16.70 18.68
N LEU A 592 -0.76 -15.90 18.85
CA LEU A 592 -0.84 -14.54 18.30
C LEU A 592 0.26 -13.61 18.88
N ASN A 593 0.61 -13.75 20.17
CA ASN A 593 1.75 -13.04 20.76
C ASN A 593 3.11 -13.49 20.20
N MET A 594 3.27 -14.75 19.78
CA MET A 594 4.49 -15.22 19.10
C MET A 594 4.58 -14.68 17.67
N GLU A 595 3.45 -14.58 16.96
CA GLU A 595 3.38 -13.99 15.61
C GLU A 595 3.65 -12.47 15.65
N LEU A 596 3.10 -11.75 16.64
CA LEU A 596 3.40 -10.34 16.89
C LEU A 596 4.91 -10.11 17.13
N LYS A 597 5.56 -10.95 17.95
CA LYS A 597 7.02 -10.87 18.19
C LYS A 597 7.85 -11.13 16.94
N LYS A 598 7.43 -12.04 16.06
CA LYS A 598 8.10 -12.25 14.76
C LYS A 598 7.97 -11.02 13.87
N LEU A 599 6.79 -10.42 13.81
CA LEU A 599 6.56 -9.21 13.02
C LEU A 599 7.38 -8.02 13.53
N GLN A 600 7.54 -7.88 14.86
CA GLN A 600 8.45 -6.90 15.46
C GLN A 600 9.93 -7.16 15.08
N GLY A 601 10.35 -8.42 15.03
CA GLY A 601 11.70 -8.79 14.55
C GLY A 601 11.94 -8.38 13.09
N PHE A 602 11.02 -8.75 12.19
CA PHE A 602 11.11 -8.36 10.77
C PHE A 602 11.06 -6.84 10.57
N HIS A 603 10.32 -6.11 11.40
CA HIS A 603 10.30 -4.64 11.37
C HIS A 603 11.68 -4.06 11.73
N GLN A 604 12.32 -4.55 12.79
CA GLN A 604 13.66 -4.10 13.21
C GLN A 604 14.73 -4.47 12.16
N GLU A 605 14.63 -5.64 11.55
CA GLU A 605 15.52 -6.07 10.47
C GLU A 605 15.36 -5.18 9.22
N SER A 606 14.13 -4.81 8.88
CA SER A 606 13.85 -3.86 7.79
C SER A 606 14.32 -2.43 8.09
N GLU A 607 14.21 -1.96 9.34
CA GLU A 607 14.78 -0.65 9.75
C GLU A 607 16.31 -0.63 9.61
N LEU A 608 16.99 -1.71 9.98
CA LEU A 608 18.44 -1.86 9.79
C LEU A 608 18.83 -1.90 8.31
N GLU A 609 18.04 -2.55 7.45
CA GLU A 609 18.28 -2.58 6.00
C GLU A 609 18.08 -1.19 5.37
N VAL A 610 17.01 -0.47 5.73
CA VAL A 610 16.76 0.91 5.30
C VAL A 610 17.91 1.83 5.71
N HIS A 611 18.37 1.77 6.96
CA HIS A 611 19.53 2.55 7.40
C HIS A 611 20.84 2.19 6.67
N ALA A 612 21.00 0.94 6.22
CA ALA A 612 22.13 0.55 5.38
C ALA A 612 22.02 1.14 3.96
N PHE A 613 20.80 1.23 3.39
CA PHE A 613 20.56 1.91 2.12
C PHE A 613 20.73 3.43 2.21
N ASP A 614 20.22 4.08 3.24
CA ASP A 614 20.38 5.52 3.49
C ASP A 614 21.85 5.90 3.55
N LYS A 615 22.65 5.16 4.33
CA LYS A 615 24.09 5.36 4.43
C LYS A 615 24.79 5.19 3.07
N LYS A 616 24.39 4.18 2.28
CA LYS A 616 24.95 3.95 0.94
C LYS A 616 24.57 5.07 -0.04
N LEU A 617 23.37 5.65 0.09
CA LEU A 617 22.95 6.83 -0.67
C LEU A 617 23.77 8.07 -0.27
N GLU A 618 24.05 8.26 1.02
CA GLU A 618 24.93 9.33 1.51
C GLU A 618 26.38 9.16 0.99
N GLU A 619 26.93 7.95 1.05
CA GLU A 619 28.26 7.62 0.52
C GLU A 619 28.36 7.85 -1.01
N MET A 620 27.29 7.56 -1.77
CA MET A 620 27.23 7.87 -3.21
C MET A 620 27.04 9.36 -3.49
N SER A 621 26.22 10.06 -2.70
CA SER A 621 26.03 11.52 -2.80
C SER A 621 27.34 12.27 -2.53
N CYS A 622 28.14 11.80 -1.57
CA CYS A 622 29.48 12.32 -1.30
C CYS A 622 30.43 12.13 -2.50
N GLN A 623 30.37 10.99 -3.18
CA GLN A 623 31.18 10.73 -4.39
C GLN A 623 30.76 11.65 -5.56
N VAL A 624 29.45 11.82 -5.78
CA VAL A 624 28.94 12.77 -6.80
C VAL A 624 29.40 14.20 -6.51
N LEU A 625 29.35 14.65 -5.25
CA LEU A 625 29.83 15.97 -4.84
C LEU A 625 31.34 16.14 -5.12
N GLN A 626 32.14 15.10 -4.88
CA GLN A 626 33.57 15.10 -5.19
C GLN A 626 33.83 15.16 -6.70
N TRP A 627 33.09 14.40 -7.51
CA TRP A 627 33.21 14.42 -8.97
C TRP A 627 32.79 15.77 -9.56
N GLN A 628 31.69 16.36 -9.08
CA GLN A 628 31.25 17.70 -9.48
C GLN A 628 32.31 18.77 -9.15
N LYS A 629 32.91 18.70 -7.95
CA LYS A 629 34.00 19.60 -7.53
C LYS A 629 35.26 19.40 -8.37
N GLN A 630 35.61 18.16 -8.71
CA GLN A 630 36.74 17.85 -9.59
C GLN A 630 36.53 18.42 -10.99
N HIS A 631 35.38 18.15 -11.61
CA HIS A 631 35.01 18.68 -12.91
C HIS A 631 35.04 20.23 -12.94
N GLN A 632 34.59 20.91 -11.88
CA GLN A 632 34.68 22.36 -11.77
C GLN A 632 36.13 22.88 -11.65
N ASN A 633 37.05 22.10 -11.10
CA ASN A 633 38.49 22.44 -11.10
C ASN A 633 39.11 22.21 -12.49
N ASP A 634 38.75 21.11 -13.15
CA ASP A 634 39.25 20.79 -14.49
C ASP A 634 38.79 21.83 -15.53
N LEU A 635 37.55 22.32 -15.44
CA LEU A 635 37.05 23.44 -16.25
C LEU A 635 37.86 24.73 -16.04
N LYS A 636 38.23 25.07 -14.80
CA LYS A 636 39.09 26.24 -14.51
C LYS A 636 40.51 26.05 -15.07
N MET A 637 41.04 24.84 -15.01
CA MET A 637 42.35 24.49 -15.56
C MET A 637 42.37 24.50 -17.10
N LEU A 638 41.26 24.13 -17.74
CA LEU A 638 41.07 24.27 -19.19
C LEU A 638 40.97 25.75 -19.59
N ALA A 639 40.15 26.56 -18.91
CA ALA A 639 40.02 27.98 -19.19
C ALA A 639 41.37 28.73 -19.07
N ALA A 640 42.17 28.43 -18.04
CA ALA A 640 43.52 28.99 -17.89
C ALA A 640 44.50 28.58 -19.02
N LYS A 641 44.30 27.40 -19.63
CA LYS A 641 45.08 26.98 -20.82
C LYS A 641 44.59 27.64 -22.11
N GLU A 642 43.29 27.89 -22.24
CA GLU A 642 42.73 28.67 -23.36
C GLU A 642 43.20 30.14 -23.31
N GLU A 643 43.38 30.69 -22.12
CA GLU A 643 43.96 32.03 -21.92
C GLU A 643 45.44 32.06 -22.32
N GLN A 644 46.28 31.14 -21.83
CA GLN A 644 47.68 31.01 -22.28
C GLN A 644 47.81 30.77 -23.80
N LEU A 645 46.91 29.98 -24.38
CA LEU A 645 46.92 29.71 -25.83
C LEU A 645 46.49 30.93 -26.64
N ARG A 646 45.68 31.83 -26.06
CA ARG A 646 45.35 33.15 -26.63
C ARG A 646 46.53 34.11 -26.54
N GLU A 647 47.21 34.19 -25.39
CA GLU A 647 48.46 34.97 -25.23
C GLU A 647 49.48 34.58 -26.32
N PHE A 648 49.72 33.27 -26.52
CA PHE A 648 50.59 32.80 -27.61
C PHE A 648 50.06 33.12 -29.02
N GLN A 649 48.74 33.19 -29.24
CA GLN A 649 48.19 33.63 -30.53
C GLN A 649 48.38 35.13 -30.78
N GLU A 650 48.28 35.95 -29.73
CA GLU A 650 48.51 37.38 -29.78
C GLU A 650 50.01 37.70 -29.96
N GLU A 651 50.92 37.01 -29.27
CA GLU A 651 52.37 37.05 -29.54
C GLU A 651 52.69 36.65 -30.99
N MET A 652 52.11 35.55 -31.48
CA MET A 652 52.27 35.09 -32.86
C MET A 652 51.62 36.00 -33.91
N ALA A 653 50.70 36.89 -33.52
CA ALA A 653 50.17 37.94 -34.38
C ALA A 653 51.11 39.14 -34.41
N ALA A 654 51.57 39.61 -33.24
CA ALA A 654 52.53 40.70 -33.11
C ALA A 654 53.87 40.41 -33.81
N LEU A 655 54.39 39.17 -33.71
CA LEU A 655 55.58 38.74 -34.44
C LEU A 655 55.40 38.78 -35.96
N LYS A 656 54.21 38.47 -36.48
CA LYS A 656 53.90 38.60 -37.92
C LYS A 656 53.78 40.06 -38.34
N GLU A 657 53.18 40.91 -37.50
CA GLU A 657 53.06 42.34 -37.78
C GLU A 657 54.44 43.02 -37.80
N ASN A 658 55.32 42.69 -36.86
CA ASN A 658 56.71 43.15 -36.84
C ASN A 658 57.48 42.71 -38.10
N LEU A 659 57.38 41.44 -38.52
CA LEU A 659 57.99 40.97 -39.77
C LEU A 659 57.42 41.71 -41.01
N LEU A 660 56.13 42.00 -41.03
CA LEU A 660 55.45 42.81 -42.06
C LEU A 660 55.73 44.32 -41.95
N ALA A 661 56.39 44.78 -40.89
CA ALA A 661 56.89 46.14 -40.72
C ALA A 661 58.36 46.25 -41.19
N ASP A 662 59.20 45.26 -40.88
CA ASP A 662 60.56 45.13 -41.42
C ASP A 662 60.56 45.09 -42.97
N GLU A 663 59.59 44.39 -43.59
CA GLU A 663 59.40 44.42 -45.06
C GLU A 663 59.03 45.80 -45.64
N LYS A 664 58.73 46.81 -44.81
CA LYS A 664 58.33 48.15 -45.23
C LYS A 664 59.36 49.25 -44.96
N GLU A 665 60.50 48.95 -44.33
CA GLU A 665 61.52 49.97 -44.03
C GLU A 665 62.49 50.18 -45.22
N PRO A 666 62.53 51.36 -45.88
CA PRO A 666 63.29 51.57 -47.10
C PRO A 666 64.77 51.92 -46.80
N CYS A 667 65.55 50.93 -46.37
CA CYS A 667 66.97 51.11 -46.05
C CYS A 667 67.87 51.17 -47.32
N CYS A 668 68.93 52.00 -47.25
CA CYS A 668 69.79 52.34 -48.39
C CYS A 668 70.85 51.27 -48.76
N LEU A 669 71.37 51.41 -49.99
CA LEU A 669 72.52 50.70 -50.59
C LEU A 669 73.81 50.73 -49.71
N PRO A 670 74.80 49.80 -49.88
CA PRO A 670 75.12 49.12 -51.14
C PRO A 670 75.53 47.62 -51.13
N GLN A 671 75.11 46.98 -52.22
CA GLN A 671 75.72 45.85 -52.95
C GLN A 671 77.18 45.45 -52.61
N ARG A 672 77.38 44.17 -52.25
CA ARG A 672 78.69 43.47 -52.42
C ARG A 672 78.48 41.98 -52.71
N CYS A 673 79.00 41.50 -53.85
CA CYS A 673 78.84 40.10 -54.28
C CYS A 673 80.03 39.23 -53.84
N VAL A 674 79.79 38.18 -53.05
CA VAL A 674 80.68 37.01 -52.85
C VAL A 674 79.80 35.75 -52.70
N PRO A 675 80.12 34.59 -53.28
CA PRO A 675 79.18 33.47 -53.41
C PRO A 675 79.41 32.27 -52.47
N LYS A 676 78.38 31.40 -52.39
CA LYS A 676 78.33 30.05 -51.80
C LYS A 676 78.37 29.92 -50.27
N ASP A 677 77.19 29.69 -49.67
CA ASP A 677 77.08 29.05 -48.34
C ASP A 677 75.93 28.01 -48.22
N THR A 678 75.32 27.61 -49.34
CA THR A 678 74.21 26.63 -49.41
C THR A 678 74.54 25.28 -48.75
N CYS A 679 75.82 24.91 -48.69
CA CYS A 679 76.30 23.67 -48.07
C CYS A 679 76.32 23.71 -46.54
N ARG A 680 76.32 24.90 -45.92
CA ARG A 680 76.35 25.07 -44.45
C ARG A 680 74.97 24.82 -43.86
N LEU A 681 73.95 25.48 -44.43
CA LEU A 681 72.54 25.29 -44.10
C LEU A 681 72.05 23.84 -44.34
N HIS A 682 72.59 23.12 -45.33
CA HIS A 682 72.28 21.70 -45.49
C HIS A 682 72.83 20.87 -44.32
N ARG A 683 74.10 21.02 -43.94
CA ARG A 683 74.67 20.33 -42.77
C ARG A 683 73.93 20.67 -41.47
N GLU A 684 73.53 21.92 -41.29
CA GLU A 684 72.81 22.35 -40.09
C GLU A 684 71.39 21.74 -40.06
N ASN A 685 70.68 21.66 -41.19
CA ASN A 685 69.42 20.92 -41.30
C ASN A 685 69.58 19.40 -41.14
N ASP A 686 70.59 18.78 -41.75
CA ASP A 686 70.89 17.35 -41.62
C ASP A 686 71.20 16.97 -40.16
N GLN A 687 71.91 17.85 -39.44
CA GLN A 687 72.19 17.68 -38.01
C GLN A 687 70.92 17.87 -37.16
N ILE A 688 70.06 18.85 -37.48
CA ILE A 688 68.75 19.02 -36.81
C ILE A 688 67.87 17.79 -37.03
N MET A 689 67.77 17.27 -38.26
CA MET A 689 67.04 16.04 -38.59
C MET A 689 67.60 14.83 -37.83
N THR A 690 68.93 14.68 -37.78
CA THR A 690 69.59 13.60 -37.02
C THR A 690 69.28 13.70 -35.53
N ASN A 691 69.29 14.90 -34.95
CA ASN A 691 68.94 15.14 -33.55
C ASN A 691 67.46 14.87 -33.28
N LEU A 692 66.56 15.28 -34.20
CA LEU A 692 65.12 15.04 -34.09
C LEU A 692 64.78 13.55 -34.18
N GLU A 693 65.46 12.81 -35.06
CA GLU A 693 65.37 11.35 -35.12
C GLU A 693 65.89 10.69 -33.83
N GLN A 694 67.00 11.17 -33.26
CA GLN A 694 67.50 10.64 -31.98
C GLN A 694 66.50 10.91 -30.84
N TRP A 695 65.92 12.12 -30.77
CA TRP A 695 64.88 12.46 -29.79
C TRP A 695 63.63 11.58 -29.96
N ALA A 696 63.16 11.38 -31.20
CA ALA A 696 62.04 10.49 -31.50
C ALA A 696 62.33 9.02 -31.12
N LYS A 697 63.56 8.54 -31.35
CA LYS A 697 64.01 7.19 -30.93
C LYS A 697 64.08 7.08 -29.40
N GLN A 698 64.56 8.10 -28.70
CA GLN A 698 64.56 8.16 -27.23
C GLN A 698 63.12 8.19 -26.67
N GLN A 699 62.24 9.03 -27.19
CA GLN A 699 60.82 9.06 -26.81
C GLN A 699 60.12 7.72 -27.06
N LYS A 700 60.43 7.03 -28.17
CA LYS A 700 59.90 5.68 -28.44
C LYS A 700 60.40 4.65 -27.43
N ILE A 701 61.66 4.74 -26.97
CA ILE A 701 62.22 3.88 -25.91
C ILE A 701 61.59 4.19 -24.54
N ILE A 702 61.39 5.47 -24.20
CA ILE A 702 60.78 5.91 -22.94
C ILE A 702 59.30 5.50 -22.89
N ASN A 703 58.53 5.74 -23.96
CA ASN A 703 57.13 5.30 -24.02
C ASN A 703 57.04 3.77 -24.00
N TYR A 704 57.95 3.05 -24.66
CA TYR A 704 58.01 1.59 -24.57
C TYR A 704 58.37 1.09 -23.17
N SER A 705 59.25 1.77 -22.42
CA SER A 705 59.57 1.38 -21.04
C SER A 705 58.43 1.69 -20.08
N ILE A 706 57.74 2.82 -20.24
CA ILE A 706 56.54 3.19 -19.47
C ILE A 706 55.39 2.21 -19.74
N ILE A 707 55.12 1.87 -21.00
CA ILE A 707 54.11 0.88 -21.38
C ILE A 707 54.50 -0.51 -20.84
N LYS A 708 55.77 -0.94 -21.02
CA LYS A 708 56.27 -2.21 -20.48
C LYS A 708 56.13 -2.28 -18.96
N THR A 709 56.37 -1.17 -18.24
CA THR A 709 56.24 -1.10 -16.78
C THR A 709 54.77 -1.18 -16.34
N HIS A 710 53.87 -0.45 -17.00
CA HIS A 710 52.43 -0.58 -16.74
C HIS A 710 51.91 -1.99 -17.05
N VAL A 711 52.36 -2.62 -18.13
CA VAL A 711 51.99 -3.99 -18.49
C VAL A 711 52.54 -5.01 -17.48
N HIS A 712 53.79 -4.87 -17.00
CA HIS A 712 54.30 -5.74 -15.92
C HIS A 712 53.54 -5.53 -14.61
N MET A 713 53.20 -4.29 -14.26
CA MET A 713 52.40 -3.97 -13.07
C MET A 713 50.96 -4.50 -13.17
N PHE A 714 50.39 -4.55 -14.38
CA PHE A 714 49.09 -5.16 -14.65
C PHE A 714 49.15 -6.70 -14.60
N ILE A 715 50.17 -7.32 -15.20
CA ILE A 715 50.41 -8.77 -15.15
C ILE A 715 50.71 -9.24 -13.71
N ALA A 716 51.43 -8.45 -12.91
CA ALA A 716 51.66 -8.73 -11.49
C ALA A 716 50.35 -8.66 -10.67
N LYS A 717 49.48 -7.67 -10.95
CA LYS A 717 48.13 -7.61 -10.36
C LYS A 717 47.26 -8.82 -10.76
N LEU A 718 47.44 -9.37 -11.96
CA LEU A 718 46.71 -10.55 -12.44
C LEU A 718 47.25 -11.87 -11.87
N HIS A 719 48.57 -12.07 -11.79
CA HIS A 719 49.13 -13.27 -11.13
C HIS A 719 48.73 -13.35 -9.65
N ASN A 720 48.80 -12.22 -8.94
CA ASN A 720 48.36 -12.12 -7.54
C ASN A 720 46.83 -12.30 -7.34
N SER A 721 46.07 -12.68 -8.39
CA SER A 721 44.64 -12.97 -8.32
C SER A 721 44.24 -14.40 -8.71
N LYS A 722 45.20 -15.32 -8.95
CA LYS A 722 44.88 -16.68 -9.44
C LYS A 722 45.48 -17.89 -8.72
N ASP A 723 46.61 -17.77 -8.03
CA ASP A 723 47.30 -18.92 -7.45
C ASP A 723 47.10 -19.03 -5.93
N LEU A 724 46.17 -19.88 -5.48
CA LEU A 724 46.07 -20.31 -4.08
C LEU A 724 45.34 -21.67 -3.94
N GLU A 725 46.07 -22.76 -4.13
CA GLU A 725 45.88 -24.11 -3.55
C GLU A 725 47.28 -24.80 -3.58
N PRO A 726 47.58 -25.83 -2.76
CA PRO A 726 48.77 -25.71 -1.91
C PRO A 726 49.80 -26.83 -2.07
N THR A 727 51.06 -26.53 -1.75
CA THR A 727 52.09 -27.54 -1.46
C THR A 727 53.04 -27.02 -0.38
N GLN A 728 53.59 -27.94 0.42
CA GLN A 728 54.27 -27.67 1.70
C GLN A 728 55.80 -27.45 1.57
N ILE A 729 56.43 -27.12 2.72
CA ILE A 729 57.88 -27.20 3.06
C ILE A 729 58.74 -25.98 2.67
N GLY A 730 59.47 -25.43 3.65
CA GLY A 730 60.61 -24.52 3.40
C GLY A 730 60.90 -23.49 4.50
N ASN A 731 61.66 -23.85 5.54
CA ASN A 731 61.96 -22.97 6.69
C ASN A 731 63.01 -21.86 6.39
N GLN A 732 62.98 -20.81 7.24
CA GLN A 732 64.08 -19.93 7.73
C GLN A 732 64.16 -18.44 7.25
N ALA A 733 64.68 -17.62 8.18
CA ALA A 733 65.26 -16.26 8.06
C ALA A 733 64.34 -15.01 8.04
N GLU A 734 63.90 -14.61 9.24
CA GLU A 734 63.66 -13.22 9.68
C GLU A 734 65.00 -12.42 9.82
N PRO A 735 65.02 -11.12 10.21
CA PRO A 735 64.05 -10.02 10.00
C PRO A 735 64.70 -8.64 9.64
N ALA A 736 63.92 -7.67 9.12
CA ALA A 736 64.26 -6.24 9.23
C ALA A 736 63.04 -5.28 9.01
N ALA A 737 62.65 -4.56 10.07
CA ALA A 737 61.89 -3.29 10.13
C ALA A 737 60.92 -2.86 8.99
N PRO A 738 59.60 -2.82 9.23
CA PRO A 738 58.63 -2.18 8.34
C PRO A 738 58.41 -0.68 8.65
N THR A 739 58.36 0.15 7.60
CA THR A 739 57.73 1.50 7.64
C THR A 739 56.32 1.42 7.04
N PRO A 740 55.34 2.20 7.54
CA PRO A 740 53.93 1.98 7.20
C PRO A 740 53.55 2.57 5.83
N ILE A 741 52.99 1.73 4.94
CA ILE A 741 52.40 2.14 3.67
C ILE A 741 51.02 1.47 3.49
N CYS A 742 49.99 2.30 3.35
CA CYS A 742 48.60 2.03 2.93
C CYS A 742 47.83 0.84 3.59
N PRO A 743 46.66 1.09 4.21
CA PRO A 743 45.76 0.00 4.59
C PRO A 743 45.18 -0.68 3.34
N SER A 744 45.10 -2.01 3.38
CA SER A 744 44.33 -2.80 2.40
C SER A 744 42.82 -2.54 2.56
N SER A 745 42.05 -2.74 1.48
CA SER A 745 40.65 -2.34 1.42
C SER A 745 39.76 -3.10 2.43
N PRO A 746 38.88 -2.41 3.18
CA PRO A 746 38.08 -3.01 4.26
C PRO A 746 37.10 -4.10 3.80
N SER A 747 36.78 -4.15 2.50
CA SER A 747 35.98 -5.20 1.87
C SER A 747 36.52 -6.62 2.10
N HIS A 748 37.84 -6.81 2.09
CA HIS A 748 38.45 -8.14 2.28
C HIS A 748 38.31 -8.63 3.73
N SER A 749 38.53 -7.73 4.69
CA SER A 749 38.37 -8.04 6.13
C SER A 749 36.91 -8.31 6.49
N HIS A 750 35.96 -7.59 5.86
CA HIS A 750 34.54 -7.83 6.07
C HIS A 750 34.11 -9.19 5.49
N LEU A 751 34.50 -9.53 4.25
CA LEU A 751 34.21 -10.84 3.67
C LEU A 751 34.84 -12.00 4.45
N HIS A 752 36.05 -11.84 4.99
CA HIS A 752 36.66 -12.85 5.86
C HIS A 752 35.87 -13.04 7.16
N ASN A 753 35.47 -11.96 7.83
CA ASN A 753 34.65 -12.04 9.04
C ASN A 753 33.27 -12.64 8.76
N VAL A 754 32.62 -12.32 7.64
CA VAL A 754 31.35 -12.92 7.21
C VAL A 754 31.53 -14.42 6.94
N MET A 755 32.61 -14.86 6.30
CA MET A 755 32.93 -16.29 6.14
C MET A 755 33.11 -17.01 7.47
N VAL A 756 33.83 -16.40 8.42
CA VAL A 756 34.05 -16.98 9.77
C VAL A 756 32.73 -17.05 10.55
N HIS A 757 31.88 -16.03 10.47
CA HIS A 757 30.54 -16.05 11.06
C HIS A 757 29.66 -17.15 10.44
N LEU A 758 29.58 -17.23 9.10
CA LEU A 758 28.80 -18.27 8.41
C LEU A 758 29.32 -19.68 8.71
N GLN A 759 30.63 -19.88 8.86
CA GLN A 759 31.20 -21.17 9.28
C GLN A 759 30.82 -21.52 10.72
N GLN A 760 30.84 -20.55 11.64
CA GLN A 760 30.42 -20.76 13.03
C GLN A 760 28.90 -20.96 13.16
N GLU A 761 28.11 -20.29 12.33
CA GLU A 761 26.65 -20.46 12.28
C GLU A 761 26.25 -21.82 11.69
N ASN A 762 26.87 -22.24 10.58
CA ASN A 762 26.68 -23.60 10.05
C ASN A 762 27.10 -24.68 11.07
N LYS A 763 28.13 -24.42 11.88
CA LYS A 763 28.53 -25.30 12.98
C LYS A 763 27.49 -25.35 14.10
N ASN A 764 26.87 -24.22 14.44
CA ASN A 764 25.76 -24.15 15.41
C ASN A 764 24.51 -24.89 14.88
N LEU A 765 24.09 -24.62 13.63
CA LEU A 765 22.95 -25.28 12.98
C LEU A 765 23.16 -26.79 12.86
N LYS A 766 24.38 -27.24 12.54
CA LYS A 766 24.72 -28.67 12.53
C LYS A 766 24.55 -29.31 13.91
N ASN A 767 24.99 -28.64 14.98
CA ASN A 767 24.78 -29.13 16.35
C ASN A 767 23.29 -29.16 16.72
N GLU A 768 22.49 -28.17 16.30
CA GLU A 768 21.05 -28.12 16.56
C GLU A 768 20.28 -29.23 15.81
N ILE A 769 20.68 -29.55 14.58
CA ILE A 769 20.16 -30.69 13.82
C ILE A 769 20.55 -32.02 14.48
N GLU A 770 21.76 -32.12 15.02
CA GLU A 770 22.21 -33.31 15.75
C GLU A 770 21.47 -33.47 17.10
N GLU A 771 21.17 -32.38 17.82
CA GLU A 771 20.29 -32.42 18.99
C GLU A 771 18.85 -32.81 18.62
N LYS A 772 18.27 -32.20 17.58
CA LYS A 772 16.89 -32.50 17.14
C LYS A 772 16.74 -33.97 16.75
N THR A 773 17.67 -34.52 15.97
CA THR A 773 17.66 -35.95 15.61
C THR A 773 17.91 -36.89 16.79
N LYS A 774 18.68 -36.47 17.82
CA LYS A 774 18.79 -37.21 19.09
C LYS A 774 17.51 -37.16 19.93
N ALA A 775 16.88 -35.99 20.02
CA ALA A 775 15.62 -35.79 20.75
C ALA A 775 14.44 -36.55 20.12
N GLU A 776 14.38 -36.60 18.78
CA GLU A 776 13.37 -37.32 18.03
C GLU A 776 13.49 -38.84 18.18
N ASN A 777 14.71 -39.39 18.04
CA ASN A 777 14.97 -40.81 18.32
C ASN A 777 14.65 -41.21 19.78
N THR A 778 14.81 -40.29 20.73
CA THR A 778 14.48 -40.53 22.15
C THR A 778 12.97 -40.68 22.40
N ARG A 779 12.11 -40.12 21.52
CA ARG A 779 10.64 -40.15 21.69
C ARG A 779 9.96 -41.41 21.14
N LEU A 780 10.65 -42.24 20.36
CA LEU A 780 10.06 -43.44 19.73
C LEU A 780 10.17 -44.73 20.58
N CYS A 781 10.91 -44.71 21.69
CA CYS A 781 11.22 -45.91 22.49
C CYS A 781 10.45 -46.10 23.81
N THR A 782 9.37 -45.36 24.07
CA THR A 782 8.60 -45.45 25.33
C THR A 782 7.07 -45.50 25.14
N LYS A 783 6.56 -46.51 24.43
CA LYS A 783 5.11 -46.82 24.45
C LYS A 783 4.72 -48.29 24.20
N ALA A 784 5.27 -49.19 25.01
CA ALA A 784 4.76 -50.56 25.14
C ALA A 784 4.88 -51.07 26.59
N LEU A 785 3.74 -51.26 27.29
CA LEU A 785 3.47 -52.33 28.26
C LEU A 785 2.11 -52.15 28.97
N SER A 786 1.21 -53.13 28.76
CA SER A 786 0.15 -53.64 29.66
C SER A 786 -0.60 -52.71 30.66
N PRO A 787 -1.93 -52.54 30.53
CA PRO A 787 -2.82 -52.28 31.66
C PRO A 787 -3.18 -53.59 32.40
N SER A 788 -3.29 -53.59 33.74
CA SER A 788 -3.68 -54.79 34.50
C SER A 788 -4.55 -54.52 35.74
N ARG A 789 -5.74 -55.17 35.74
CA ARG A 789 -6.61 -55.55 36.88
C ARG A 789 -6.97 -54.54 37.99
N THR A 790 -8.28 -54.34 38.14
CA THR A 790 -8.99 -54.77 39.37
C THR A 790 -10.47 -55.08 39.05
N GLU A 791 -11.15 -55.83 39.91
CA GLU A 791 -12.48 -56.45 39.65
C GLU A 791 -13.61 -55.72 40.41
N SER A 792 -14.91 -55.88 40.07
CA SER A 792 -15.73 -56.90 40.75
C SER A 792 -17.18 -57.10 40.19
N THR A 793 -17.43 -58.32 39.66
CA THR A 793 -18.60 -59.20 39.98
C THR A 793 -20.05 -58.77 39.54
N PRO A 794 -21.12 -59.63 39.59
CA PRO A 794 -21.65 -60.22 38.33
C PRO A 794 -23.19 -60.30 38.13
N ARG A 795 -23.68 -60.66 36.92
CA ARG A 795 -24.86 -61.56 36.69
C ARG A 795 -25.11 -61.94 35.21
N GLY A 796 -25.53 -63.19 34.95
CA GLY A 796 -26.04 -63.73 33.66
C GLY A 796 -24.94 -64.11 32.64
N LYS A 797 -24.80 -65.32 32.06
CA LYS A 797 -25.71 -66.35 31.46
C LYS A 797 -26.48 -65.87 30.21
N VAL A 798 -26.50 -66.57 29.06
CA VAL A 798 -25.72 -67.76 28.61
C VAL A 798 -25.83 -67.95 27.07
N CYS A 799 -24.77 -68.50 26.42
CA CYS A 799 -24.71 -69.03 25.03
C CYS A 799 -25.07 -68.09 23.85
N GLY A 800 -24.62 -68.34 22.60
CA GLY A 800 -23.86 -69.48 22.08
C GLY A 800 -22.96 -69.14 20.87
N THR A 801 -22.25 -70.14 20.33
CA THR A 801 -21.06 -69.97 19.48
C THR A 801 -21.25 -70.36 18.00
N SER A 802 -20.92 -69.45 17.07
CA SER A 802 -20.26 -69.70 15.77
C SER A 802 -20.17 -68.39 14.95
N GLY A 803 -19.16 -68.13 14.10
CA GLY A 803 -17.89 -68.84 13.92
C GLY A 803 -17.44 -68.98 12.46
N GLY A 804 -16.91 -67.92 11.82
CA GLY A 804 -16.24 -68.07 10.51
C GLY A 804 -16.00 -66.80 9.69
N LYS A 805 -14.71 -66.43 9.52
CA LYS A 805 -14.03 -65.77 8.38
C LYS A 805 -14.81 -64.79 7.46
N GLY A 806 -14.24 -63.59 7.22
CA GLY A 806 -14.54 -62.83 5.98
C GLY A 806 -14.02 -61.38 5.93
N LEU A 807 -12.90 -61.17 5.21
CA LEU A 807 -12.47 -59.89 4.61
C LEU A 807 -13.47 -59.46 3.49
N SER A 808 -13.51 -58.24 2.94
CA SER A 808 -13.07 -56.88 3.32
C SER A 808 -13.53 -55.92 2.20
N GLN A 809 -13.68 -54.63 2.51
CA GLN A 809 -13.63 -53.49 1.58
C GLN A 809 -14.62 -53.33 0.40
N ASP A 810 -15.32 -52.19 0.49
CA ASP A 810 -15.46 -51.14 -0.53
C ASP A 810 -16.69 -51.13 -1.47
N VAL A 811 -17.24 -49.90 -1.63
CA VAL A 811 -18.43 -49.52 -2.40
C VAL A 811 -18.21 -48.09 -2.90
N GLY A 812 -17.85 -47.93 -4.18
CA GLY A 812 -17.21 -46.71 -4.68
C GLY A 812 -17.60 -46.22 -6.08
N GLN A 813 -18.84 -46.42 -6.54
CA GLN A 813 -19.33 -45.76 -7.76
C GLN A 813 -20.66 -45.04 -7.53
N ARG A 814 -20.67 -43.72 -7.76
CA ARG A 814 -21.87 -42.89 -7.86
C ARG A 814 -22.27 -42.73 -9.34
N MET A 815 -23.57 -42.70 -9.60
CA MET A 815 -24.16 -41.87 -10.65
C MET A 815 -25.43 -41.22 -10.12
N ASP A 816 -25.74 -40.03 -10.60
CA ASP A 816 -26.86 -39.21 -10.12
C ASP A 816 -28.22 -39.77 -10.52
N LEU A 817 -29.22 -39.52 -9.67
CA LEU A 817 -30.63 -39.62 -10.04
C LEU A 817 -31.46 -38.64 -9.21
N SER A 818 -31.77 -37.49 -9.81
CA SER A 818 -32.74 -36.54 -9.28
C SER A 818 -34.16 -37.01 -9.60
N LYS A 819 -35.05 -37.10 -8.58
CA LYS A 819 -36.51 -36.84 -8.65
C LYS A 819 -37.32 -37.17 -7.37
N TYR A 820 -38.24 -36.25 -7.03
CA TYR A 820 -39.55 -36.45 -6.37
C TYR A 820 -39.67 -36.63 -4.84
N ILE A 821 -40.92 -36.43 -4.38
CA ILE A 821 -41.45 -36.45 -2.98
C ILE A 821 -40.97 -35.22 -2.19
N ARG A 822 -41.72 -34.10 -2.03
CA ARG A 822 -43.16 -33.79 -1.92
C ARG A 822 -43.81 -34.25 -0.59
N MET A 823 -44.22 -33.27 0.22
CA MET A 823 -44.84 -33.46 1.54
C MET A 823 -46.15 -34.29 1.53
N PRO A 824 -46.44 -35.01 2.63
CA PRO A 824 -47.80 -35.37 3.01
C PRO A 824 -48.47 -34.23 3.83
N HIS A 825 -49.72 -33.91 3.51
CA HIS A 825 -50.63 -33.16 4.39
C HIS A 825 -51.62 -34.11 5.08
N CYS A 826 -52.03 -33.78 6.30
CA CYS A 826 -53.01 -34.54 7.08
C CYS A 826 -54.46 -34.34 6.58
N PRO A 827 -55.32 -35.38 6.57
CA PRO A 827 -56.77 -35.24 6.35
C PRO A 827 -57.63 -35.56 7.60
N GLY A 828 -58.75 -34.84 7.76
CA GLY A 828 -59.80 -35.04 8.81
C GLY A 828 -59.82 -33.92 9.86
N MET A 829 -60.82 -33.04 10.05
CA MET A 829 -62.30 -33.12 10.03
C MET A 829 -62.89 -33.93 11.22
N SER A 830 -63.92 -33.49 11.96
CA SER A 830 -64.69 -32.22 12.02
C SER A 830 -65.51 -32.16 13.33
N ALA A 831 -66.13 -31.07 13.80
CA ALA A 831 -66.21 -29.69 13.32
C ALA A 831 -65.87 -28.64 14.44
N ILE A 832 -66.72 -27.91 15.18
CA ILE A 832 -68.20 -27.80 15.36
C ILE A 832 -68.61 -26.29 15.52
N CYS A 833 -69.92 -26.02 15.40
CA CYS A 833 -70.68 -24.76 15.47
C CYS A 833 -70.25 -23.59 16.41
N GLN A 834 -70.40 -22.39 15.84
CA GLN A 834 -70.89 -21.12 16.44
C GLN A 834 -70.03 -20.46 17.55
N LYS A 835 -69.86 -19.14 17.55
CA LYS A 835 -70.77 -18.09 17.05
C LYS A 835 -70.01 -16.87 16.51
#